data_AF-A0A316QCZ8-F1
#
_entry.id   AF-A0A316QCZ8-F1
#
_cell.length_a   1.000
_cell.length_b   1.000
_cell.length_c   1.000
_cell.angle_alpha   90.00
_cell.angle_beta   90.00
_cell.angle_gamma   90.00
#
_symmetry.space_group_name_H-M   'P 1'
#
loop_
_entity.id
_entity.type
_entity.pdbx_description
1 polymer ?
#
loop_
_entity_poly.entity_id
_entity_poly.type
_entity_poly.pdbx_seq_one_letter_code
_entity_poly.pdbx_strand_id
1 'polypeptide(L)'
;MTTSYKKSRNKKILALCLSSFMLVGAAVSFAACGDGKDSSDDGSEVTTTEKDTARITNGSFEFYDDNSGRNLIITSPNGWSKSTNSSASGGSASSSKTASGIVDTSEEAWKNLTSASGKPTSTKAEAEANWNSYTARDKLAFYDTWLDADDDNKLEDLDFYDKEKDDFNISIDDVPDCDNPLTPYTETEKDKDEHVLMLHNSYTDGRGTAQKYTSSTTVTLEPGTSAFFSVWVKTMDMTYNGTSEEKGPKVDGERGAYIGVTHTVGGTTLDQMQIKNIDTEKLNPKPENGAWENNGWVEYTVNLKGCSYASSTFTIVLGLGQGGGTDKMEYVDGYAFFDDVQCSVVSNDTYDERVKDLPQDTIVDIFTDEEQRKFETDKGFADQFTYAIDLHTSFEPYTLKGTGKTLSTALTEETYNGVDYVSAPASGKTVYGDLKLSTKDDLTGYYTLDELNAKANSNNYVKNILKKDFENYHFEDKNVLMLLSAGGAAYTAKLEDSSTFTLQPDSYLMVSFWLKTSDIGGFTGAGVTVVETEGTNESSLSSLDTTSITTVDIDDLENEGEKLEDINNGWQQCFFFLQNETESEKSFSLSFTYGPTTIVGTTNNSYNPGYAAFANFETKEMTKKQFAYAATGTYAKSVSLVGDESTASAETAFDSAASIPDKQIENGIAIPKNYQGVNGGSGYVVAGGEDKEVNGYQYAGLINKKYAANYRKEYEKGDATYWLNKMAAAAQIAIDAEDKWWNTLFGTATQPLLVYSDEAKSYGYIGSSQTVSSGAYATVSVKVKVSAGAKAYLYLIDTSENKYEDTLSFTTPKYSYWYDDDGNVCSKDPSDKKFDKKTDVAFYLNDKNGLYEANAKWSGYKAEMAGKYYANLSNYEKDDAGNLIVKRDSDGNPVNSYGYDESKWKHDGNDGIAFYYKDGKYYAYSNHTVEVTDLSSVSGLARYTNAEGTERNLMMVVDGNETDGEWVTCTFYIHTGNADKNYRLEVWSGDREGTVKNPKDSYVVFDANSPSAVDSTYADLVNETVEMIKNANDWTDDQFKENYGDVTYYAYSFFDSAEFLRYDSTLDKDEVGNKYTSYKSSAYSEGISYLYYEDEQTAKNNPLYTMFVDYSYTEVTVTADSTESGGDDGNEEETTNDTNMWLFISSLVIAIALIIAVVGLLIQKLVKKAHLKKARAGASNAASLNAAKRRYAKKEASEKKEAEQPKKEEPKDDGDPYND
;
A
#
# COMPACT_ATOMS: atom_id res chain seq x y z
N MET A 1 -22.44 -51.46 -3.03
CA MET A 1 -21.72 -51.74 -1.78
C MET A 1 -21.36 -50.42 -1.16
N THR A 2 -21.87 -50.21 0.04
CA THR A 2 -21.75 -49.01 0.87
C THR A 2 -20.41 -49.02 1.60
N THR A 3 -19.60 -47.97 1.40
CA THR A 3 -18.59 -47.57 2.38
C THR A 3 -18.55 -46.05 2.45
N SER A 4 -19.05 -45.58 3.59
CA SER A 4 -19.07 -44.21 4.10
C SER A 4 -17.66 -43.74 4.43
N TYR A 5 -17.30 -42.52 4.00
CA TYR A 5 -16.21 -41.77 4.60
C TYR A 5 -16.78 -40.53 5.30
N LYS A 6 -16.53 -40.48 6.62
CA LYS A 6 -17.00 -39.48 7.57
C LYS A 6 -16.42 -38.10 7.26
N LYS A 7 -17.31 -37.12 7.12
CA LYS A 7 -17.06 -35.68 7.33
C LYS A 7 -16.51 -35.46 8.76
N SER A 8 -15.30 -34.95 8.91
CA SER A 8 -14.87 -34.28 10.14
C SER A 8 -14.95 -32.77 9.96
N ARG A 9 -15.76 -32.15 10.81
CA ARG A 9 -15.86 -30.70 11.03
C ARG A 9 -14.54 -30.24 11.66
N ASN A 10 -13.81 -29.35 10.99
CA ASN A 10 -12.85 -28.43 11.59
C ASN A 10 -12.81 -27.16 10.72
N LYS A 11 -13.90 -26.38 10.80
CA LYS A 11 -13.97 -25.00 10.28
C LYS A 11 -14.39 -24.09 11.44
N LYS A 12 -13.45 -23.76 12.33
CA LYS A 12 -13.59 -22.72 13.37
C LYS A 12 -12.27 -22.01 13.72
N ILE A 13 -11.24 -22.07 12.87
CA ILE A 13 -9.93 -21.44 13.19
C ILE A 13 -9.50 -20.36 12.19
N LEU A 14 -10.13 -20.24 11.01
CA LEU A 14 -9.77 -19.18 10.05
C LEU A 14 -10.61 -17.89 10.19
N ALA A 15 -11.78 -17.97 10.83
CA ALA A 15 -12.60 -16.79 11.19
C ALA A 15 -12.03 -15.97 12.37
N LEU A 16 -10.92 -16.45 12.96
CA LEU A 16 -10.22 -15.78 14.07
C LEU A 16 -9.00 -14.96 13.60
N CYS A 17 -8.57 -15.09 12.34
CA CYS A 17 -7.36 -14.42 11.85
C CYS A 17 -7.61 -13.09 11.11
N LEU A 18 -8.85 -12.79 10.67
CA LEU A 18 -9.21 -11.44 10.21
C LEU A 18 -9.77 -10.53 11.32
N SER A 19 -10.24 -11.11 12.43
CA SER A 19 -10.59 -10.37 13.66
C SER A 19 -9.39 -10.00 14.54
N SER A 20 -8.17 -10.40 14.14
CA SER A 20 -6.92 -10.17 14.89
C SER A 20 -6.06 -9.02 14.35
N PHE A 21 -6.48 -8.32 13.29
CA PHE A 21 -5.79 -7.12 12.78
C PHE A 21 -6.46 -5.79 13.18
N MET A 22 -7.53 -5.84 13.98
CA MET A 22 -8.12 -4.69 14.69
C MET A 22 -8.01 -4.81 16.23
N LEU A 23 -7.11 -5.65 16.76
CA LEU A 23 -7.03 -5.94 18.20
C LEU A 23 -5.59 -6.04 18.74
N VAL A 24 -4.69 -5.17 18.27
CA VAL A 24 -3.37 -4.96 18.89
C VAL A 24 -3.14 -3.46 19.05
N GLY A 25 -3.86 -2.87 20.01
CA GLY A 25 -3.75 -1.46 20.41
C GLY A 25 -4.31 -1.17 21.81
N ALA A 26 -4.73 -2.19 22.55
CA ALA A 26 -5.20 -2.07 23.93
C ALA A 26 -4.85 -3.38 24.66
N ALA A 27 -3.63 -3.45 25.20
CA ALA A 27 -3.22 -4.30 26.33
C ALA A 27 -1.69 -4.40 26.40
N VAL A 28 -1.00 -3.35 26.82
CA VAL A 28 0.27 -3.51 27.56
C VAL A 28 0.41 -2.41 28.61
N SER A 29 -0.48 -2.41 29.59
CA SER A 29 -0.20 -1.85 30.92
C SER A 29 -0.69 -2.89 31.93
N PHE A 30 0.15 -3.17 32.92
CA PHE A 30 -0.02 -4.18 33.99
C PHE A 30 0.30 -5.64 33.62
N ALA A 31 1.55 -6.05 33.88
CA ALA A 31 1.83 -6.95 35.00
C ALA A 31 3.33 -7.29 35.06
N ALA A 32 4.02 -6.70 36.03
CA ALA A 32 5.28 -7.23 36.55
C ALA A 32 5.10 -7.64 38.01
N CYS A 33 5.65 -8.80 38.33
CA CYS A 33 5.94 -9.40 39.64
C CYS A 33 4.87 -10.25 40.34
N GLY A 34 5.25 -11.52 40.61
CA GLY A 34 4.95 -12.16 41.89
C GLY A 34 4.51 -13.63 41.83
N ASP A 35 5.47 -14.55 41.90
CA ASP A 35 5.25 -15.98 42.12
C ASP A 35 4.82 -16.23 43.59
N GLY A 36 3.70 -16.94 43.84
CA GLY A 36 3.22 -17.18 45.21
C GLY A 36 1.88 -17.94 45.38
N LYS A 37 1.99 -19.27 45.54
CA LYS A 37 1.10 -20.26 46.20
C LYS A 37 -0.35 -19.92 46.63
N ASP A 38 -1.24 -20.85 46.27
CA ASP A 38 -2.54 -21.23 46.88
C ASP A 38 -2.91 -20.68 48.27
N SER A 39 -4.09 -20.03 48.38
CA SER A 39 -5.20 -20.46 49.27
C SER A 39 -6.47 -19.60 49.18
N SER A 40 -7.58 -20.23 48.75
CA SER A 40 -9.02 -20.12 49.14
C SER A 40 -9.68 -18.80 49.61
N ASP A 41 -10.84 -18.51 48.97
CA ASP A 41 -12.08 -17.77 49.39
C ASP A 41 -11.88 -16.36 50.02
N ASP A 42 -12.51 -15.27 49.57
CA ASP A 42 -13.96 -15.03 49.47
C ASP A 42 -14.23 -13.67 48.77
N GLY A 43 -15.36 -13.58 48.05
CA GLY A 43 -16.08 -12.37 47.60
C GLY A 43 -15.35 -11.19 46.92
N SER A 44 -15.43 -11.10 45.59
CA SER A 44 -15.65 -9.82 44.88
C SER A 44 -16.05 -10.03 43.41
N GLU A 45 -17.12 -9.30 43.06
CA GLU A 45 -17.51 -8.73 41.78
C GLU A 45 -17.49 -9.56 40.48
N VAL A 46 -18.71 -9.70 39.94
CA VAL A 46 -19.00 -10.13 38.58
C VAL A 46 -18.66 -8.96 37.66
N THR A 47 -17.56 -9.03 36.92
CA THR A 47 -17.38 -8.24 35.69
C THR A 47 -17.48 -9.19 34.50
N THR A 48 -18.70 -9.42 34.01
CA THR A 48 -18.88 -9.94 32.66
C THR A 48 -18.68 -8.77 31.70
N THR A 49 -17.48 -8.64 31.12
CA THR A 49 -17.25 -7.73 29.98
C THR A 49 -18.14 -8.16 28.83
N GLU A 50 -19.28 -7.48 28.65
CA GLU A 50 -20.07 -7.56 27.44
C GLU A 50 -19.26 -6.99 26.28
N LYS A 51 -19.32 -7.66 25.13
CA LYS A 51 -18.57 -7.26 23.94
C LYS A 51 -19.49 -6.43 23.05
N ASP A 52 -19.09 -5.20 22.76
CA ASP A 52 -19.75 -4.39 21.74
C ASP A 52 -19.70 -5.11 20.37
N THR A 53 -20.87 -5.34 19.79
CA THR A 53 -21.06 -5.96 18.47
C THR A 53 -21.78 -5.06 17.48
N ALA A 54 -22.07 -3.81 17.86
CA ALA A 54 -22.76 -2.85 17.03
C ALA A 54 -21.88 -2.44 15.82
N ARG A 55 -22.55 -2.11 14.70
CA ARG A 55 -21.88 -1.66 13.47
C ARG A 55 -21.27 -0.26 13.64
N ILE A 56 -21.94 0.58 14.42
CA ILE A 56 -21.37 1.82 14.95
C ILE A 56 -20.94 1.51 16.39
N THR A 57 -19.63 1.41 16.60
CA THR A 57 -19.07 1.09 17.92
C THR A 57 -19.56 2.08 18.98
N ASN A 58 -19.99 1.54 20.11
CA ASN A 58 -20.50 2.24 21.27
C ASN A 58 -21.62 3.24 20.93
N GLY A 59 -22.52 2.84 20.02
CA GLY A 59 -23.67 3.66 19.63
C GLY A 59 -24.73 3.80 20.71
N SER A 60 -24.85 2.82 21.62
CA SER A 60 -25.69 2.89 22.82
C SER A 60 -25.03 3.61 23.99
N PHE A 61 -23.74 3.97 23.87
CA PHE A 61 -22.97 4.65 24.91
C PHE A 61 -22.83 3.88 26.24
N GLU A 62 -23.00 2.56 26.25
CA GLU A 62 -22.86 1.70 27.44
C GLU A 62 -21.46 1.05 27.61
N PHE A 63 -20.54 1.26 26.65
CA PHE A 63 -19.22 0.59 26.62
C PHE A 63 -18.05 1.55 26.92
N TYR A 64 -17.67 1.67 28.19
CA TYR A 64 -16.59 2.54 28.63
C TYR A 64 -15.91 2.01 29.91
N ASP A 65 -14.81 2.67 30.31
CA ASP A 65 -14.14 2.47 31.59
C ASP A 65 -14.45 3.65 32.50
N ASP A 66 -15.22 3.39 33.55
CA ASP A 66 -15.61 4.39 34.55
C ASP A 66 -14.54 4.60 35.63
N ASN A 67 -13.40 3.91 35.53
CA ASN A 67 -12.30 3.95 36.47
C ASN A 67 -12.76 3.66 37.91
N SER A 68 -13.60 2.63 38.10
CA SER A 68 -14.21 2.26 39.39
C SER A 68 -15.14 3.36 39.95
N GLY A 69 -15.92 3.99 39.08
CA GLY A 69 -16.86 5.07 39.42
C GLY A 69 -16.23 6.45 39.65
N ARG A 70 -14.92 6.63 39.42
CA ARG A 70 -14.23 7.93 39.53
C ARG A 70 -14.44 8.82 38.30
N ASN A 71 -14.68 8.23 37.14
CA ASN A 71 -15.01 8.97 35.95
C ASN A 71 -16.51 9.30 35.95
N LEU A 72 -16.87 10.44 36.52
CA LEU A 72 -18.28 10.88 36.62
C LEU A 72 -18.86 11.32 35.27
N ILE A 73 -17.99 11.74 34.35
CA ILE A 73 -18.30 12.00 32.93
C ILE A 73 -17.23 11.32 32.08
N ILE A 74 -17.60 10.41 31.19
CA ILE A 74 -16.62 9.75 30.32
C ILE A 74 -16.26 10.67 29.15
N THR A 75 -15.23 11.49 29.32
CA THR A 75 -14.87 12.54 28.35
C THR A 75 -14.26 12.03 27.04
N SER A 76 -13.74 10.80 27.06
CA SER A 76 -13.14 10.10 25.92
C SER A 76 -13.90 8.78 25.64
N PRO A 77 -15.16 8.86 25.17
CA PRO A 77 -15.96 7.68 24.89
C PRO A 77 -15.32 6.80 23.81
N ASN A 78 -15.24 5.50 24.08
CA ASN A 78 -14.72 4.53 23.11
C ASN A 78 -15.51 4.61 21.79
N GLY A 79 -14.82 4.56 20.66
CA GLY A 79 -15.47 4.60 19.35
C GLY A 79 -15.92 5.99 18.87
N TRP A 80 -15.69 7.06 19.65
CA TRP A 80 -16.10 8.42 19.30
C TRP A 80 -15.00 9.44 19.57
N SER A 81 -14.80 10.38 18.63
CA SER A 81 -13.75 11.40 18.71
C SER A 81 -14.35 12.80 18.88
N LYS A 82 -13.99 13.49 19.97
CA LYS A 82 -14.40 14.88 20.24
C LYS A 82 -13.58 15.86 19.41
N SER A 83 -14.23 16.87 18.83
CA SER A 83 -13.55 18.00 18.18
C SER A 83 -14.38 19.29 18.28
N THR A 84 -13.73 20.44 18.18
CA THR A 84 -14.42 21.71 17.97
C THR A 84 -14.74 21.90 16.49
N ASN A 85 -15.80 22.65 16.19
CA ASN A 85 -16.14 22.94 14.80
C ASN A 85 -15.15 23.95 14.19
N SER A 86 -15.03 24.03 12.85
CA SER A 86 -14.04 24.89 12.19
C SER A 86 -14.66 25.70 11.07
N SER A 87 -14.26 26.97 10.94
CA SER A 87 -14.65 27.82 9.80
C SER A 87 -13.95 27.40 8.51
N ALA A 88 -14.52 27.74 7.35
CA ALA A 88 -13.89 27.56 6.04
C ALA A 88 -12.52 28.24 5.91
N SER A 89 -12.24 29.25 6.75
CA SER A 89 -10.94 29.95 6.84
C SER A 89 -9.92 29.31 7.79
N GLY A 90 -10.18 28.11 8.32
CA GLY A 90 -9.25 27.35 9.15
C GLY A 90 -9.18 27.78 10.63
N GLY A 91 -10.07 28.67 11.10
CA GLY A 91 -10.18 29.02 12.52
C GLY A 91 -11.12 28.09 13.26
N SER A 92 -10.61 27.35 14.26
CA SER A 92 -11.39 26.51 15.17
C SER A 92 -12.35 27.33 16.04
N ALA A 93 -13.48 26.73 16.39
CA ALA A 93 -14.44 27.31 17.30
C ALA A 93 -13.88 27.40 18.72
N SER A 94 -14.42 28.34 19.49
CA SER A 94 -14.11 28.49 20.91
C SER A 94 -14.36 27.17 21.65
N SER A 95 -13.41 26.73 22.48
CA SER A 95 -13.58 25.55 23.34
C SER A 95 -14.64 25.83 24.41
N SER A 96 -15.44 24.82 24.76
CA SER A 96 -16.29 24.87 25.95
C SER A 96 -15.43 24.92 27.21
N LYS A 97 -15.90 25.63 28.25
CA LYS A 97 -15.30 25.54 29.59
C LYS A 97 -15.67 24.28 30.35
N THR A 98 -16.69 23.56 29.87
CA THR A 98 -17.27 22.42 30.58
C THR A 98 -17.01 21.11 29.85
N ALA A 99 -16.92 20.04 30.63
CA ALA A 99 -16.74 18.68 30.15
C ALA A 99 -17.95 18.20 29.35
N SER A 100 -17.68 17.35 28.37
CA SER A 100 -18.69 16.64 27.57
C SER A 100 -18.23 15.20 27.47
N GLY A 101 -19.16 14.26 27.35
CA GLY A 101 -18.88 12.84 27.46
C GLY A 101 -20.12 12.03 27.79
N ILE A 102 -19.94 10.75 28.09
CA ILE A 102 -21.04 9.87 28.53
C ILE A 102 -21.38 10.17 29.98
N VAL A 103 -22.67 10.25 30.31
CA VAL A 103 -23.20 10.53 31.65
C VAL A 103 -24.23 9.47 32.07
N ASP A 104 -24.22 9.10 33.35
CA ASP A 104 -25.20 8.19 33.96
C ASP A 104 -26.47 8.98 34.35
N THR A 105 -27.59 8.59 33.74
CA THR A 105 -28.91 9.22 33.89
C THR A 105 -29.80 8.49 34.90
N SER A 106 -29.30 7.45 35.58
CA SER A 106 -30.02 6.81 36.67
C SER A 106 -30.32 7.82 37.79
N GLU A 107 -31.46 7.64 38.48
CA GLU A 107 -31.90 8.60 39.49
C GLU A 107 -30.87 8.79 40.62
N GLU A 108 -30.16 7.72 41.00
CA GLU A 108 -29.17 7.75 42.07
C GLU A 108 -27.86 8.43 41.62
N ALA A 109 -27.30 8.05 40.48
CA ALA A 109 -26.05 8.62 39.98
C ALA A 109 -26.21 10.10 39.59
N TRP A 110 -27.30 10.45 38.90
CA TRP A 110 -27.57 11.84 38.54
C TRP A 110 -27.72 12.73 39.77
N LYS A 111 -28.41 12.27 40.82
CA LYS A 111 -28.51 12.99 42.10
C LYS A 111 -27.15 13.14 42.77
N ASN A 112 -26.34 12.08 42.78
CA ASN A 112 -24.99 12.13 43.33
C ASN A 112 -24.09 13.13 42.59
N LEU A 113 -24.26 13.27 41.27
CA LEU A 113 -23.50 14.22 40.44
C LEU A 113 -24.01 15.66 40.58
N THR A 114 -25.33 15.89 40.63
CA THR A 114 -25.92 17.23 40.42
C THR A 114 -26.51 17.88 41.67
N SER A 115 -26.86 17.11 42.70
CA SER A 115 -27.57 17.62 43.88
C SER A 115 -26.66 17.73 45.10
N ALA A 116 -26.81 18.78 45.90
CA ALA A 116 -26.12 18.89 47.19
C ALA A 116 -26.79 17.99 48.26
N SER A 117 -26.00 17.39 49.15
CA SER A 117 -26.51 16.59 50.28
C SER A 117 -27.25 17.43 51.34
N GLY A 118 -27.15 18.77 51.26
CA GLY A 118 -27.70 19.69 52.25
C GLY A 118 -26.89 19.75 53.56
N LYS A 119 -25.69 19.17 53.58
CA LYS A 119 -24.73 19.24 54.69
C LYS A 119 -23.81 20.46 54.53
N PRO A 120 -23.25 21.03 55.61
CA PRO A 120 -22.25 22.08 55.52
C PRO A 120 -20.97 21.55 54.86
N THR A 121 -20.36 22.30 53.94
CA THR A 121 -19.17 21.91 53.13
C THR A 121 -18.04 22.95 53.12
N SER A 122 -18.18 24.07 53.84
CA SER A 122 -17.33 25.26 53.62
C SER A 122 -16.01 25.26 54.39
N THR A 123 -15.79 24.33 55.32
CA THR A 123 -14.58 24.26 56.13
C THR A 123 -14.02 22.84 56.19
N LYS A 124 -12.70 22.70 56.36
CA LYS A 124 -12.03 21.39 56.50
C LYS A 124 -12.69 20.50 57.58
N ALA A 125 -13.05 21.06 58.72
CA ALA A 125 -13.68 20.32 59.81
C ALA A 125 -15.12 19.86 59.48
N GLU A 126 -15.86 20.63 58.69
CA GLU A 126 -17.18 20.24 58.21
C GLU A 126 -17.08 19.16 57.14
N ALA A 127 -16.09 19.26 56.23
CA ALA A 127 -15.78 18.26 55.22
C ALA A 127 -15.41 16.91 55.85
N GLU A 128 -14.47 16.90 56.78
CA GLU A 128 -14.05 15.70 57.51
C GLU A 128 -15.24 14.99 58.19
N ALA A 129 -16.13 15.75 58.82
CA ALA A 129 -17.27 15.19 59.56
C ALA A 129 -18.35 14.56 58.67
N ASN A 130 -18.46 15.00 57.41
CA ASN A 130 -19.54 14.62 56.51
C ASN A 130 -19.06 13.91 55.22
N TRP A 131 -17.76 13.72 55.02
CA TRP A 131 -17.13 13.23 53.78
C TRP A 131 -17.81 12.01 53.14
N ASN A 132 -18.08 10.99 53.95
CA ASN A 132 -18.71 9.74 53.49
C ASN A 132 -20.22 9.87 53.20
N SER A 133 -20.84 10.98 53.57
CA SER A 133 -22.25 11.30 53.30
C SER A 133 -22.43 12.39 52.23
N TYR A 134 -21.32 12.93 51.73
CA TYR A 134 -21.32 13.88 50.64
C TYR A 134 -21.62 13.21 49.32
N THR A 135 -22.35 13.95 48.50
CA THR A 135 -22.47 13.66 47.07
C THR A 135 -21.16 13.97 46.36
N ALA A 136 -20.96 13.45 45.15
CA ALA A 136 -19.82 13.82 44.33
C ALA A 136 -19.75 15.34 44.11
N ARG A 137 -20.91 16.00 43.91
CA ARG A 137 -21.01 17.46 43.84
C ARG A 137 -20.43 18.17 45.06
N ASP A 138 -20.82 17.72 46.26
CA ASP A 138 -20.36 18.35 47.51
C ASP A 138 -18.83 18.22 47.67
N LYS A 139 -18.26 17.07 47.26
CA LYS A 139 -16.80 16.84 47.26
C LYS A 139 -16.08 17.74 46.25
N LEU A 140 -16.58 17.82 45.02
CA LEU A 140 -16.04 18.71 43.97
C LEU A 140 -16.08 20.19 44.39
N ALA A 141 -17.18 20.65 44.99
CA ALA A 141 -17.31 22.02 45.50
C ALA A 141 -16.33 22.31 46.65
N PHE A 142 -16.05 21.30 47.48
CA PHE A 142 -15.03 21.42 48.52
C PHE A 142 -13.61 21.45 47.94
N TYR A 143 -13.30 20.65 46.90
CA TYR A 143 -12.00 20.71 46.22
C TYR A 143 -11.70 22.10 45.69
N ASP A 144 -12.65 22.68 44.98
CA ASP A 144 -12.57 24.05 44.46
C ASP A 144 -12.29 25.05 45.58
N THR A 145 -13.09 25.02 46.65
CA THR A 145 -12.90 25.92 47.81
C THR A 145 -11.56 25.70 48.54
N TRP A 146 -11.09 24.45 48.64
CA TRP A 146 -9.84 24.11 49.32
C TRP A 146 -8.62 24.58 48.53
N LEU A 147 -8.60 24.34 47.22
CA LEU A 147 -7.52 24.75 46.34
C LEU A 147 -7.48 26.29 46.18
N ASP A 148 -8.62 26.96 46.14
CA ASP A 148 -8.69 28.43 46.06
C ASP A 148 -8.32 29.15 47.37
N ALA A 149 -8.39 28.46 48.51
CA ALA A 149 -8.09 29.08 49.80
C ALA A 149 -6.60 29.37 50.00
N ASP A 150 -5.71 28.58 49.39
CA ASP A 150 -4.25 28.71 49.44
C ASP A 150 -3.60 27.94 48.27
N ASP A 151 -2.71 28.60 47.50
CA ASP A 151 -2.04 27.99 46.33
C ASP A 151 -1.15 26.78 46.71
N ASP A 152 -0.73 26.68 47.99
CA ASP A 152 0.05 25.55 48.50
C ASP A 152 -0.81 24.33 48.89
N ASN A 153 -2.14 24.47 48.96
CA ASN A 153 -3.04 23.39 49.36
C ASN A 153 -3.07 22.27 48.30
N LYS A 154 -2.92 21.03 48.73
CA LYS A 154 -3.15 19.85 47.89
C LYS A 154 -4.28 19.00 48.47
N LEU A 155 -5.00 18.27 47.61
CA LEU A 155 -6.02 17.34 48.08
C LEU A 155 -5.40 16.21 48.92
N GLU A 156 -4.15 15.83 48.62
CA GLU A 156 -3.41 14.83 49.39
C GLU A 156 -3.07 15.26 50.83
N ASP A 157 -3.21 16.55 51.17
CA ASP A 157 -3.01 17.07 52.54
C ASP A 157 -4.24 16.83 53.46
N LEU A 158 -5.33 16.31 52.90
CA LEU A 158 -6.55 15.97 53.61
C LEU A 158 -6.48 14.50 54.04
N ASP A 159 -6.48 14.27 55.35
CA ASP A 159 -6.37 12.94 55.95
C ASP A 159 -7.59 12.04 55.74
N PHE A 160 -8.71 12.62 55.33
CA PHE A 160 -9.95 11.94 54.96
C PHE A 160 -10.14 11.76 53.45
N TYR A 161 -9.28 12.35 52.61
CA TYR A 161 -9.31 12.17 51.15
C TYR A 161 -8.64 10.86 50.76
N ASP A 162 -9.33 10.03 49.99
CA ASP A 162 -8.78 8.81 49.43
C ASP A 162 -8.66 8.95 47.91
N LYS A 163 -7.43 9.11 47.40
CA LYS A 163 -7.18 9.25 45.96
C LYS A 163 -7.78 8.11 45.13
N GLU A 164 -7.87 6.90 45.68
CA GLU A 164 -8.46 5.77 44.97
C GLU A 164 -10.00 5.77 44.96
N LYS A 165 -10.67 6.66 45.70
CA LYS A 165 -12.14 6.74 45.75
C LYS A 165 -12.72 8.09 45.40
N ASP A 166 -11.95 9.14 45.62
CA ASP A 166 -12.42 10.51 45.67
C ASP A 166 -11.76 11.40 44.58
N ASP A 167 -10.76 10.89 43.84
CA ASP A 167 -10.10 11.59 42.73
C ASP A 167 -10.96 11.53 41.46
N PHE A 168 -11.88 12.49 41.34
CA PHE A 168 -12.80 12.57 40.21
C PHE A 168 -12.16 13.25 39.00
N ASN A 169 -12.55 12.82 37.80
CA ASN A 169 -11.97 13.29 36.54
C ASN A 169 -12.47 14.66 36.03
N ILE A 170 -13.30 15.34 36.82
CA ILE A 170 -13.94 16.62 36.48
C ILE A 170 -13.85 17.61 37.65
N SER A 171 -14.13 18.88 37.37
CA SER A 171 -14.25 19.95 38.38
C SER A 171 -15.72 20.27 38.71
N ILE A 172 -15.94 21.15 39.69
CA ILE A 172 -17.31 21.61 40.02
C ILE A 172 -17.97 22.38 38.87
N ASP A 173 -17.17 23.06 38.03
CA ASP A 173 -17.66 23.80 36.86
C ASP A 173 -18.23 22.88 35.77
N ASP A 174 -17.79 21.63 35.73
CA ASP A 174 -18.23 20.63 34.75
C ASP A 174 -19.58 19.99 35.12
N VAL A 175 -20.02 20.13 36.37
CA VAL A 175 -21.25 19.51 36.88
C VAL A 175 -22.48 20.09 36.17
N PRO A 176 -23.34 19.27 35.54
CA PRO A 176 -24.55 19.76 34.87
C PRO A 176 -25.48 20.54 35.81
N ASP A 177 -26.05 21.65 35.31
CA ASP A 177 -27.03 22.48 36.03
C ASP A 177 -28.47 22.30 35.52
N CYS A 178 -28.71 21.29 34.69
CA CYS A 178 -30.01 20.95 34.11
C CYS A 178 -30.74 19.82 34.86
N ASP A 179 -32.03 19.65 34.55
CA ASP A 179 -32.80 18.48 34.96
C ASP A 179 -32.18 17.18 34.39
N ASN A 180 -32.49 16.03 35.00
CA ASN A 180 -32.04 14.74 34.49
C ASN A 180 -32.62 14.49 33.09
N PRO A 181 -31.78 14.25 32.05
CA PRO A 181 -32.27 14.00 30.70
C PRO A 181 -33.11 12.73 30.59
N LEU A 182 -32.90 11.73 31.49
CA LEU A 182 -33.41 10.36 31.37
C LEU A 182 -33.01 9.71 30.02
N THR A 183 -33.32 8.43 29.84
CA THR A 183 -33.22 7.77 28.54
C THR A 183 -34.50 7.97 27.71
N PRO A 184 -34.47 7.73 26.38
CA PRO A 184 -35.67 7.82 25.53
C PRO A 184 -36.74 6.75 25.88
N TYR A 185 -36.36 5.68 26.59
CA TYR A 185 -37.25 4.59 26.96
C TYR A 185 -38.05 4.83 28.24
N THR A 186 -39.19 4.14 28.35
CA THR A 186 -40.01 4.10 29.57
C THR A 186 -39.69 2.84 30.37
N GLU A 187 -39.83 2.88 31.71
CA GLU A 187 -39.40 1.84 32.69
C GLU A 187 -39.84 0.37 32.42
N THR A 188 -40.65 0.12 31.39
CA THR A 188 -41.16 -1.21 31.02
C THR A 188 -40.49 -1.85 29.80
N GLU A 189 -39.64 -1.15 29.05
CA GLU A 189 -38.98 -1.67 27.84
C GLU A 189 -37.45 -1.63 27.95
N LYS A 190 -36.83 -2.81 27.79
CA LYS A 190 -35.40 -3.14 27.80
C LYS A 190 -34.63 -3.08 29.13
N ASP A 191 -33.61 -3.94 29.17
CA ASP A 191 -32.56 -3.96 30.19
C ASP A 191 -31.91 -2.57 30.29
N LYS A 192 -31.33 -2.29 31.47
CA LYS A 192 -31.05 -0.96 32.02
C LYS A 192 -29.95 -0.17 31.30
N ASP A 193 -30.18 0.24 30.06
CA ASP A 193 -29.36 1.30 29.46
C ASP A 193 -29.67 2.59 30.24
N GLU A 194 -28.66 3.11 30.94
CA GLU A 194 -28.76 4.23 31.87
C GLU A 194 -27.85 5.39 31.44
N HIS A 195 -27.08 5.23 30.37
CA HIS A 195 -26.04 6.18 29.96
C HIS A 195 -26.31 6.83 28.61
N VAL A 196 -25.98 8.11 28.48
CA VAL A 196 -26.18 8.88 27.24
C VAL A 196 -24.97 9.74 26.93
N LEU A 197 -24.74 10.06 25.66
CA LEU A 197 -23.72 11.02 25.27
C LEU A 197 -24.22 12.45 25.49
N MET A 198 -23.52 13.22 26.33
CA MET A 198 -23.81 14.62 26.60
C MET A 198 -22.77 15.55 25.94
N LEU A 199 -23.24 16.51 25.15
CA LEU A 199 -22.51 17.71 24.77
C LEU A 199 -22.99 18.88 25.63
N HIS A 200 -22.07 19.50 26.33
CA HIS A 200 -22.33 20.63 27.24
C HIS A 200 -21.51 21.83 26.77
N ASN A 201 -22.21 22.82 26.21
CA ASN A 201 -21.60 24.07 25.77
C ASN A 201 -21.73 25.13 26.86
N SER A 202 -20.60 25.68 27.26
CA SER A 202 -20.51 26.82 28.16
C SER A 202 -19.40 27.78 27.74
N TYR A 203 -19.67 29.07 27.90
CA TYR A 203 -18.94 30.22 27.39
C TYR A 203 -17.43 30.25 27.70
N THR A 204 -16.60 30.60 26.69
CA THR A 204 -15.24 31.14 26.91
C THR A 204 -15.12 32.65 26.61
N ASP A 205 -15.99 33.22 25.77
CA ASP A 205 -15.92 34.61 25.28
C ASP A 205 -17.27 35.36 25.26
N GLY A 206 -18.33 34.78 25.83
CA GLY A 206 -19.66 35.40 25.94
C GLY A 206 -20.55 35.31 24.70
N ARG A 207 -20.33 34.34 23.81
CA ARG A 207 -21.15 34.14 22.58
C ARG A 207 -21.64 32.71 22.35
N GLY A 208 -21.38 31.79 23.27
CA GLY A 208 -21.61 30.35 23.09
C GLY A 208 -20.37 29.60 22.57
N THR A 209 -20.51 28.28 22.33
CA THR A 209 -19.46 27.46 21.71
C THR A 209 -20.03 26.53 20.63
N ALA A 210 -19.15 25.78 19.95
CA ALA A 210 -19.54 24.76 18.97
C ALA A 210 -18.61 23.54 19.05
N GLN A 211 -19.18 22.37 19.34
CA GLN A 211 -18.43 21.11 19.47
C GLN A 211 -19.22 19.92 18.91
N LYS A 212 -18.50 18.84 18.62
CA LYS A 212 -19.06 17.62 18.02
C LYS A 212 -18.30 16.36 18.44
N TYR A 213 -18.98 15.24 18.38
CA TYR A 213 -18.41 13.89 18.37
C TYR A 213 -18.61 13.27 16.99
N THR A 214 -17.56 12.61 16.49
CA THR A 214 -17.58 11.88 15.23
C THR A 214 -17.35 10.39 15.51
N SER A 215 -18.13 9.51 14.90
CA SER A 215 -17.93 8.07 15.03
C SER A 215 -16.57 7.67 14.45
N SER A 216 -15.79 6.87 15.19
CA SER A 216 -14.52 6.32 14.72
C SER A 216 -14.72 5.14 13.77
N THR A 217 -15.91 4.52 13.80
CA THR A 217 -16.32 3.51 12.84
C THR A 217 -16.95 4.14 11.61
N THR A 218 -16.76 3.46 10.48
CA THR A 218 -17.31 3.83 9.18
C THR A 218 -18.21 2.70 8.70
N VAL A 219 -19.43 3.04 8.29
CA VAL A 219 -20.35 2.09 7.65
C VAL A 219 -20.00 2.03 6.17
N THR A 220 -19.60 0.86 5.68
CA THR A 220 -19.32 0.62 4.26
C THR A 220 -20.49 -0.10 3.62
N LEU A 221 -21.02 0.46 2.53
CA LEU A 221 -22.03 -0.15 1.68
C LEU A 221 -21.40 -0.57 0.36
N GLU A 222 -21.48 -1.86 0.07
CA GLU A 222 -21.13 -2.42 -1.23
C GLU A 222 -22.21 -2.07 -2.27
N PRO A 223 -21.87 -2.04 -3.57
CA PRO A 223 -22.86 -1.83 -4.63
C PRO A 223 -24.07 -2.75 -4.50
N GLY A 224 -25.27 -2.19 -4.55
CA GLY A 224 -26.52 -2.93 -4.38
C GLY A 224 -27.04 -3.06 -2.94
N THR A 225 -26.33 -2.48 -1.96
CA THR A 225 -26.76 -2.45 -0.55
C THR A 225 -27.15 -1.06 -0.07
N SER A 226 -27.98 -1.05 0.97
CA SER A 226 -28.48 0.15 1.65
C SER A 226 -28.31 0.00 3.16
N ALA A 227 -28.52 1.05 3.92
CA ALA A 227 -28.59 1.01 5.38
C ALA A 227 -29.64 1.96 5.94
N PHE A 228 -30.13 1.64 7.13
CA PHE A 228 -30.95 2.53 7.94
C PHE A 228 -30.14 2.93 9.16
N PHE A 229 -30.04 4.23 9.39
CA PHE A 229 -29.40 4.83 10.55
C PHE A 229 -30.47 5.52 11.40
N SER A 230 -30.45 5.33 12.72
CA SER A 230 -31.27 6.12 13.65
C SER A 230 -30.47 6.58 14.86
N VAL A 231 -30.93 7.67 15.47
CA VAL A 231 -30.38 8.25 16.70
C VAL A 231 -31.46 9.04 17.44
N TRP A 232 -31.46 8.94 18.77
CA TRP A 232 -32.27 9.78 19.65
C TRP A 232 -31.53 11.05 20.02
N VAL A 233 -32.24 12.17 20.04
CA VAL A 233 -31.70 13.49 20.41
C VAL A 233 -32.60 14.15 21.45
N LYS A 234 -31.99 14.83 22.42
CA LYS A 234 -32.68 15.73 23.35
C LYS A 234 -31.84 16.96 23.62
N THR A 235 -32.46 18.14 23.69
CA THR A 235 -31.78 19.39 24.03
C THR A 235 -32.40 20.01 25.26
N MET A 236 -31.61 20.72 26.06
CA MET A 236 -32.09 21.41 27.26
C MET A 236 -31.36 22.74 27.47
N ASP A 237 -32.09 23.73 28.00
CA ASP A 237 -31.59 25.03 28.45
C ASP A 237 -30.73 25.78 27.40
N MET A 238 -31.13 25.68 26.13
CA MET A 238 -30.38 26.29 25.04
C MET A 238 -30.50 27.82 25.06
N THR A 239 -29.35 28.49 25.18
CA THR A 239 -29.23 29.95 25.18
C THR A 239 -28.10 30.41 24.25
N TYR A 240 -27.99 31.71 23.99
CA TYR A 240 -26.92 32.27 23.17
C TYR A 240 -26.59 33.70 23.61
N ASN A 241 -25.38 34.19 23.31
CA ASN A 241 -24.91 35.53 23.70
C ASN A 241 -25.03 35.84 25.21
N GLY A 242 -24.80 34.83 26.07
CA GLY A 242 -24.67 35.03 27.51
C GLY A 242 -23.32 35.66 27.89
N THR A 243 -23.19 36.15 29.12
CA THR A 243 -21.90 36.57 29.69
C THR A 243 -21.47 35.62 30.80
N SER A 244 -20.27 35.80 31.35
CA SER A 244 -19.82 35.02 32.52
C SER A 244 -20.66 35.24 33.78
N GLU A 245 -21.52 36.26 33.80
CA GLU A 245 -22.33 36.63 34.96
C GLU A 245 -23.85 36.48 34.72
N GLU A 246 -24.29 36.34 33.46
CA GLU A 246 -25.71 36.34 33.09
C GLU A 246 -26.00 35.40 31.91
N LYS A 247 -26.96 34.48 32.06
CA LYS A 247 -27.42 33.60 30.97
C LYS A 247 -28.02 34.45 29.84
N GLY A 248 -27.69 34.10 28.60
CA GLY A 248 -28.21 34.78 27.42
C GLY A 248 -29.71 34.51 27.20
N PRO A 249 -30.34 35.18 26.22
CA PRO A 249 -31.69 34.81 25.78
C PRO A 249 -31.77 33.34 25.35
N LYS A 250 -32.95 32.73 25.58
CA LYS A 250 -33.27 31.40 25.03
C LYS A 250 -33.15 31.41 23.49
N VAL A 251 -32.69 30.30 22.93
CA VAL A 251 -32.61 30.12 21.49
C VAL A 251 -33.98 30.29 20.83
N ASP A 252 -34.06 31.12 19.80
CA ASP A 252 -35.26 31.34 18.98
C ASP A 252 -34.99 31.16 17.48
N GLY A 253 -34.42 30.00 17.14
CA GLY A 253 -34.04 29.61 15.79
C GLY A 253 -32.54 29.78 15.49
N GLU A 254 -32.13 29.26 14.34
CA GLU A 254 -30.78 29.30 13.75
C GLU A 254 -29.65 28.68 14.60
N ARG A 255 -29.99 28.02 15.70
CA ARG A 255 -29.05 27.42 16.68
C ARG A 255 -29.67 26.16 17.26
N GLY A 256 -28.84 25.19 17.60
CA GLY A 256 -29.27 23.99 18.31
C GLY A 256 -28.28 22.84 18.17
N ALA A 257 -28.77 21.64 18.48
CA ALA A 257 -28.07 20.42 18.16
C ALA A 257 -28.11 20.12 16.65
N TYR A 258 -27.22 19.26 16.18
CA TYR A 258 -27.25 18.79 14.80
C TYR A 258 -26.76 17.35 14.65
N ILE A 259 -27.27 16.68 13.63
CA ILE A 259 -26.81 15.38 13.16
C ILE A 259 -26.16 15.59 11.79
N GLY A 260 -24.95 15.09 11.59
CA GLY A 260 -24.23 15.13 10.33
C GLY A 260 -23.91 13.73 9.81
N VAL A 261 -24.04 13.53 8.49
CA VAL A 261 -23.63 12.30 7.81
C VAL A 261 -22.58 12.64 6.76
N THR A 262 -21.32 12.39 7.09
CA THR A 262 -20.20 12.48 6.14
C THR A 262 -20.20 11.22 5.29
N HIS A 263 -20.08 11.36 3.97
CA HIS A 263 -20.10 10.22 3.07
C HIS A 263 -19.11 10.34 1.93
N THR A 264 -18.65 9.18 1.44
CA THR A 264 -17.76 9.10 0.29
C THR A 264 -18.30 8.14 -0.77
N VAL A 265 -17.95 8.37 -2.03
CA VAL A 265 -18.18 7.45 -3.15
C VAL A 265 -16.86 7.22 -3.85
N GLY A 266 -16.45 5.95 -3.96
CA GLY A 266 -15.19 5.60 -4.62
C GLY A 266 -13.96 6.30 -4.00
N GLY A 267 -13.99 6.57 -2.69
CA GLY A 267 -12.94 7.27 -1.95
C GLY A 267 -12.99 8.80 -2.04
N THR A 268 -13.90 9.39 -2.81
CA THR A 268 -14.08 10.85 -2.87
C THR A 268 -15.16 11.29 -1.88
N THR A 269 -14.83 12.25 -0.99
CA THR A 269 -15.78 12.79 0.00
C THR A 269 -16.75 13.78 -0.65
N LEU A 270 -18.03 13.66 -0.35
CA LEU A 270 -19.07 14.62 -0.72
C LEU A 270 -19.39 15.55 0.45
N ASP A 271 -20.06 16.66 0.16
CA ASP A 271 -20.54 17.59 1.18
C ASP A 271 -21.47 16.88 2.18
N GLN A 272 -21.23 17.16 3.47
CA GLN A 272 -21.93 16.54 4.58
C GLN A 272 -23.43 16.89 4.53
N MET A 273 -24.28 15.87 4.67
CA MET A 273 -25.70 16.06 4.95
C MET A 273 -25.87 16.44 6.42
N GLN A 274 -26.66 17.48 6.71
CA GLN A 274 -26.84 17.99 8.08
C GLN A 274 -28.31 18.21 8.40
N ILE A 275 -28.77 17.66 9.53
CA ILE A 275 -30.04 18.02 10.17
C ILE A 275 -29.68 19.01 11.29
N LYS A 276 -30.09 20.28 11.15
CA LYS A 276 -29.60 21.42 11.94
C LYS A 276 -30.66 22.04 12.83
N ASN A 277 -30.18 22.82 13.79
CA ASN A 277 -30.96 23.66 14.70
C ASN A 277 -31.99 22.88 15.52
N ILE A 278 -31.66 21.63 15.87
CA ILE A 278 -32.54 20.75 16.62
C ILE A 278 -32.75 21.36 18.01
N ASP A 279 -34.00 21.66 18.34
CA ASP A 279 -34.48 22.16 19.63
C ASP A 279 -35.66 21.31 20.10
N THR A 280 -35.37 20.25 20.85
CA THR A 280 -36.41 19.31 21.27
C THR A 280 -37.36 19.87 22.32
N GLU A 281 -36.99 20.96 23.01
CA GLU A 281 -37.94 21.69 23.89
C GLU A 281 -39.10 22.29 23.08
N LYS A 282 -38.87 22.58 21.79
CA LYS A 282 -39.90 23.06 20.85
C LYS A 282 -40.53 21.92 20.04
N LEU A 283 -39.75 20.91 19.64
CA LEU A 283 -40.21 19.81 18.79
C LEU A 283 -41.05 18.77 19.57
N ASN A 284 -40.70 18.50 20.84
CA ASN A 284 -41.43 17.60 21.74
C ASN A 284 -41.70 18.28 23.10
N PRO A 285 -42.54 19.34 23.13
CA PRO A 285 -42.78 20.13 24.33
C PRO A 285 -43.61 19.35 25.36
N LYS A 286 -43.37 19.63 26.65
CA LYS A 286 -44.20 19.06 27.72
C LYS A 286 -45.65 19.51 27.58
N PRO A 287 -46.64 18.59 27.50
CA PRO A 287 -48.04 18.99 27.56
C PRO A 287 -48.37 19.59 28.93
N GLU A 288 -49.17 20.67 28.96
CA GLU A 288 -49.56 21.40 30.18
C GLU A 288 -50.16 20.49 31.26
N ASN A 289 -50.84 19.41 30.85
CA ASN A 289 -51.39 18.38 31.72
C ASN A 289 -51.18 16.98 31.10
N GLY A 290 -49.96 16.44 31.19
CA GLY A 290 -49.63 15.09 30.71
C GLY A 290 -48.19 14.67 31.03
N ALA A 291 -47.87 13.40 30.78
CA ALA A 291 -46.49 12.93 30.80
C ALA A 291 -45.75 13.38 29.53
N TRP A 292 -44.43 13.45 29.57
CA TRP A 292 -43.63 13.59 28.37
C TRP A 292 -43.79 12.35 27.49
N GLU A 293 -43.92 12.57 26.18
CA GLU A 293 -43.71 11.51 25.21
C GLU A 293 -42.20 11.26 25.10
N ASN A 294 -41.77 9.99 25.25
CA ASN A 294 -40.37 9.57 25.20
C ASN A 294 -39.42 10.46 26.03
N ASN A 295 -39.88 10.91 27.21
CA ASN A 295 -39.14 11.82 28.08
C ASN A 295 -38.65 13.12 27.38
N GLY A 296 -39.28 13.59 26.30
CA GLY A 296 -38.86 14.78 25.56
C GLY A 296 -37.76 14.55 24.53
N TRP A 297 -37.40 13.28 24.27
CA TRP A 297 -36.49 12.87 23.21
C TRP A 297 -37.21 12.79 21.86
N VAL A 298 -36.44 12.94 20.78
CA VAL A 298 -36.90 12.86 19.39
C VAL A 298 -35.96 11.92 18.62
N GLU A 299 -36.52 10.94 17.91
CA GLU A 299 -35.75 10.02 17.05
C GLU A 299 -35.63 10.60 15.64
N TYR A 300 -34.42 10.56 15.09
CA TYR A 300 -34.16 10.87 13.69
C TYR A 300 -33.68 9.63 12.94
N THR A 301 -34.20 9.42 11.73
CA THR A 301 -33.76 8.35 10.83
C THR A 301 -33.13 8.94 9.56
N VAL A 302 -31.98 8.41 9.15
CA VAL A 302 -31.38 8.66 7.83
C VAL A 302 -31.27 7.33 7.08
N ASN A 303 -31.96 7.23 5.95
CA ASN A 303 -31.87 6.08 5.06
C ASN A 303 -30.71 6.31 4.08
N LEU A 304 -29.84 5.33 3.89
CA LEU A 304 -28.61 5.45 3.10
C LEU A 304 -28.66 4.41 1.97
N LYS A 305 -28.66 4.84 0.71
CA LYS A 305 -28.52 3.93 -0.44
C LYS A 305 -27.14 4.12 -1.07
N GLY A 306 -26.38 3.03 -1.12
CA GLY A 306 -25.03 3.03 -1.68
C GLY A 306 -25.01 3.28 -3.19
N CYS A 307 -23.88 3.77 -3.68
CA CYS A 307 -23.63 3.92 -5.11
C CYS A 307 -23.67 2.56 -5.83
N SER A 308 -24.26 2.54 -7.02
CA SER A 308 -24.46 1.31 -7.79
C SER A 308 -23.18 0.74 -8.41
N TYR A 309 -22.09 1.49 -8.44
CA TYR A 309 -20.88 1.14 -9.18
C TYR A 309 -19.57 1.45 -8.44
N ALA A 310 -19.66 1.89 -7.19
CA ALA A 310 -18.53 2.14 -6.32
C ALA A 310 -18.95 1.91 -4.87
N SER A 311 -18.01 1.49 -4.01
CA SER A 311 -18.27 1.41 -2.59
C SER A 311 -18.59 2.80 -2.03
N SER A 312 -19.53 2.84 -1.09
CA SER A 312 -19.92 4.06 -0.39
C SER A 312 -19.61 3.91 1.08
N THR A 313 -19.10 4.96 1.70
CA THR A 313 -18.81 4.94 3.15
C THR A 313 -19.50 6.09 3.85
N PHE A 314 -19.91 5.86 5.11
CA PHE A 314 -20.66 6.82 5.92
C PHE A 314 -20.09 6.91 7.34
N THR A 315 -19.96 8.13 7.85
CA THR A 315 -19.53 8.44 9.22
C THR A 315 -20.52 9.41 9.85
N ILE A 316 -20.84 9.18 11.12
CA ILE A 316 -21.87 9.92 11.85
C ILE A 316 -21.22 11.00 12.70
N VAL A 317 -21.86 12.18 12.72
CA VAL A 317 -21.44 13.33 13.51
C VAL A 317 -22.62 13.79 14.37
N LEU A 318 -22.39 13.93 15.66
CA LEU A 318 -23.36 14.41 16.65
C LEU A 318 -22.81 15.69 17.26
N GLY A 319 -23.53 16.80 17.18
CA GLY A 319 -22.97 18.10 17.55
C GLY A 319 -23.95 19.06 18.20
N LEU A 320 -23.39 20.06 18.89
CA LEU A 320 -24.11 21.15 19.53
C LEU A 320 -23.46 22.48 19.16
N GLY A 321 -24.22 23.31 18.45
CA GLY A 321 -23.73 24.55 17.85
C GLY A 321 -22.86 24.31 16.62
N GLN A 322 -22.80 25.31 15.74
CA GLN A 322 -21.92 25.29 14.56
C GLN A 322 -21.18 26.61 14.36
N GLY A 323 -20.08 26.57 13.61
CA GLY A 323 -19.27 27.74 13.29
C GLY A 323 -17.77 27.53 13.52
N GLY A 324 -17.02 28.63 13.55
CA GLY A 324 -15.56 28.63 13.79
C GLY A 324 -15.11 29.97 14.38
N GLY A 325 -13.79 30.17 14.54
CA GLY A 325 -13.28 31.34 15.27
C GLY A 325 -13.74 32.70 14.73
N THR A 326 -14.05 32.79 13.44
CA THR A 326 -14.55 34.00 12.76
C THR A 326 -16.06 34.01 12.50
N ASP A 327 -16.72 32.85 12.54
CA ASP A 327 -18.16 32.69 12.32
C ASP A 327 -18.81 32.07 13.56
N LYS A 328 -19.47 32.92 14.35
CA LYS A 328 -20.05 32.56 15.65
C LYS A 328 -21.58 32.63 15.64
N MET A 329 -22.19 32.71 14.46
CA MET A 329 -23.64 32.92 14.37
C MET A 329 -24.39 31.75 15.00
N GLU A 330 -24.01 30.52 14.72
CA GLU A 330 -24.71 29.32 15.23
C GLU A 330 -24.11 28.77 16.54
N TYR A 331 -23.34 29.61 17.27
CA TYR A 331 -22.87 29.24 18.61
C TYR A 331 -24.04 29.18 19.58
N VAL A 332 -23.96 28.23 20.50
CA VAL A 332 -25.02 27.96 21.49
C VAL A 332 -24.37 27.57 22.81
N ASP A 333 -25.02 27.94 23.92
CA ASP A 333 -24.78 27.44 25.27
C ASP A 333 -25.95 26.54 25.68
N GLY A 334 -25.70 25.53 26.50
CA GLY A 334 -26.70 24.57 26.95
C GLY A 334 -26.30 23.13 26.65
N TYR A 335 -27.30 22.26 26.50
CA TYR A 335 -27.09 20.81 26.44
C TYR A 335 -27.70 20.16 25.20
N ALA A 336 -26.99 19.18 24.66
CA ALA A 336 -27.52 18.18 23.75
C ALA A 336 -27.13 16.79 24.23
N PHE A 337 -28.10 15.90 24.26
CA PHE A 337 -27.96 14.51 24.62
C PHE A 337 -28.28 13.66 23.39
N PHE A 338 -27.49 12.63 23.20
CA PHE A 338 -27.65 11.66 22.12
C PHE A 338 -27.64 10.26 22.69
N ASP A 339 -28.49 9.41 22.15
CA ASP A 339 -28.59 8.03 22.58
C ASP A 339 -28.96 7.11 21.41
N ASP A 340 -28.64 5.84 21.58
CA ASP A 340 -29.07 4.72 20.75
C ASP A 340 -28.82 4.89 19.24
N VAL A 341 -27.55 5.13 18.92
CA VAL A 341 -27.09 5.22 17.53
C VAL A 341 -27.07 3.83 16.90
N GLN A 342 -28.08 3.53 16.09
CA GLN A 342 -28.27 2.22 15.46
C GLN A 342 -28.04 2.28 13.95
N CYS A 343 -27.50 1.19 13.40
CA CYS A 343 -27.33 1.04 11.96
C CYS A 343 -27.55 -0.39 11.50
N SER A 344 -28.50 -0.58 10.58
CA SER A 344 -28.79 -1.87 9.95
C SER A 344 -28.54 -1.80 8.44
N VAL A 345 -27.81 -2.76 7.89
CA VAL A 345 -27.55 -2.88 6.44
C VAL A 345 -28.63 -3.76 5.82
N VAL A 346 -29.23 -3.33 4.72
CA VAL A 346 -30.39 -3.95 4.08
C VAL A 346 -30.22 -3.99 2.55
N SER A 347 -31.14 -4.66 1.86
CA SER A 347 -31.19 -4.63 0.39
C SER A 347 -31.72 -3.29 -0.12
N ASN A 348 -31.39 -2.96 -1.38
CA ASN A 348 -31.95 -1.79 -2.05
C ASN A 348 -33.48 -1.84 -2.15
N ASP A 349 -34.08 -3.01 -2.35
CA ASP A 349 -35.55 -3.15 -2.40
C ASP A 349 -36.21 -2.76 -1.06
N THR A 350 -35.60 -3.17 0.06
CA THR A 350 -36.07 -2.80 1.40
C THR A 350 -35.96 -1.30 1.63
N TYR A 351 -34.88 -0.67 1.15
CA TYR A 351 -34.75 0.78 1.16
C TYR A 351 -35.81 1.46 0.31
N ASP A 352 -36.00 1.01 -0.94
CA ASP A 352 -36.92 1.65 -1.90
C ASP A 352 -38.36 1.64 -1.38
N GLU A 353 -38.78 0.54 -0.75
CA GLU A 353 -40.10 0.45 -0.12
C GLU A 353 -40.23 1.40 1.09
N ARG A 354 -39.15 1.64 1.86
CA ARG A 354 -39.15 2.52 3.03
C ARG A 354 -39.19 4.00 2.65
N VAL A 355 -38.53 4.40 1.56
CA VAL A 355 -38.43 5.82 1.16
C VAL A 355 -39.47 6.26 0.13
N LYS A 356 -40.29 5.36 -0.42
CA LYS A 356 -41.24 5.65 -1.51
C LYS A 356 -42.20 6.83 -1.26
N ASP A 357 -42.56 7.07 0.00
CA ASP A 357 -43.51 8.11 0.42
C ASP A 357 -42.79 9.33 1.04
N LEU A 358 -41.46 9.35 1.03
CA LEU A 358 -40.65 10.40 1.62
C LEU A 358 -40.66 11.67 0.73
N PRO A 359 -40.80 12.89 1.30
CA PRO A 359 -40.76 14.12 0.51
C PRO A 359 -39.44 14.28 -0.26
N GLN A 360 -39.53 14.62 -1.55
CA GLN A 360 -38.36 14.68 -2.44
C GLN A 360 -37.29 15.68 -1.99
N ASP A 361 -37.70 16.76 -1.32
CA ASP A 361 -36.82 17.78 -0.75
C ASP A 361 -36.09 17.33 0.51
N THR A 362 -36.29 16.10 0.99
CA THR A 362 -35.58 15.47 2.11
C THR A 362 -34.61 14.35 1.67
N ILE A 363 -34.48 14.17 0.35
CA ILE A 363 -33.62 13.17 -0.28
C ILE A 363 -32.45 13.91 -0.94
N VAL A 364 -31.23 13.56 -0.56
CA VAL A 364 -30.00 14.08 -1.18
C VAL A 364 -29.36 13.01 -2.06
N ASP A 365 -28.79 13.41 -3.18
CA ASP A 365 -28.08 12.53 -4.11
C ASP A 365 -26.67 13.07 -4.42
N ILE A 366 -25.96 12.47 -5.38
CA ILE A 366 -24.63 12.93 -5.81
C ILE A 366 -24.65 14.31 -6.49
N PHE A 367 -25.80 14.80 -6.93
CA PHE A 367 -25.96 16.08 -7.64
C PHE A 367 -26.45 17.21 -6.74
N THR A 368 -26.99 16.87 -5.57
CA THR A 368 -27.52 17.83 -4.60
C THR A 368 -26.41 18.78 -4.14
N ASP A 369 -26.68 20.08 -4.26
CA ASP A 369 -25.76 21.15 -3.87
C ASP A 369 -25.64 21.25 -2.34
N GLU A 370 -24.52 21.80 -1.85
CA GLU A 370 -24.21 21.91 -0.41
C GLU A 370 -25.37 22.50 0.42
N GLU A 371 -25.99 23.59 -0.05
CA GLU A 371 -27.07 24.26 0.68
C GLU A 371 -28.34 23.41 0.78
N GLN A 372 -28.60 22.54 -0.20
CA GLN A 372 -29.75 21.65 -0.21
C GLN A 372 -29.55 20.41 0.67
N ARG A 373 -28.34 20.23 1.21
CA ARG A 373 -27.99 19.16 2.16
C ARG A 373 -28.21 19.55 3.61
N LYS A 374 -28.64 20.79 3.87
CA LYS A 374 -28.83 21.38 5.21
C LYS A 374 -30.33 21.48 5.52
N PHE A 375 -30.80 20.64 6.44
CA PHE A 375 -32.19 20.55 6.87
C PHE A 375 -32.40 21.30 8.18
N GLU A 376 -32.95 22.50 8.11
CA GLU A 376 -33.17 23.38 9.25
C GLU A 376 -34.51 23.07 9.94
N THR A 377 -34.45 22.44 11.13
CA THR A 377 -35.63 21.98 11.88
C THR A 377 -36.41 23.11 12.55
N ASP A 378 -35.82 24.30 12.69
CA ASP A 378 -36.50 25.51 13.14
C ASP A 378 -37.26 26.24 12.00
N LYS A 379 -37.17 25.73 10.77
CA LYS A 379 -37.83 26.30 9.57
C LYS A 379 -38.70 25.26 8.87
N GLY A 380 -38.38 24.94 7.62
CA GLY A 380 -39.22 24.11 6.75
C GLY A 380 -39.32 22.64 7.16
N PHE A 381 -38.48 22.18 8.08
CA PHE A 381 -38.32 20.77 8.43
C PHE A 381 -38.70 20.43 9.89
N ALA A 382 -39.47 21.28 10.57
CA ALA A 382 -39.85 21.09 11.98
C ALA A 382 -40.63 19.80 12.24
N ASP A 383 -41.47 19.37 11.31
CA ASP A 383 -42.28 18.14 11.44
C ASP A 383 -41.63 16.93 10.73
N GLN A 384 -40.34 17.01 10.36
CA GLN A 384 -39.63 16.00 9.58
C GLN A 384 -38.53 15.29 10.39
N PHE A 385 -38.68 13.98 10.53
CA PHE A 385 -37.79 13.13 11.34
C PHE A 385 -37.12 11.99 10.54
N THR A 386 -37.43 11.87 9.25
CA THR A 386 -36.83 10.86 8.36
C THR A 386 -36.23 11.55 7.14
N TYR A 387 -35.04 11.14 6.74
CA TYR A 387 -34.31 11.71 5.61
C TYR A 387 -33.65 10.60 4.80
N ALA A 388 -33.12 10.92 3.63
CA ALA A 388 -32.39 9.95 2.84
C ALA A 388 -31.18 10.51 2.08
N ILE A 389 -30.14 9.70 1.97
CA ILE A 389 -29.02 9.87 1.05
C ILE A 389 -29.12 8.76 0.01
N ASP A 390 -29.46 9.11 -1.23
CA ASP A 390 -29.58 8.18 -2.35
C ASP A 390 -28.45 8.40 -3.36
N LEU A 391 -27.38 7.61 -3.24
CA LEU A 391 -26.24 7.67 -4.17
C LEU A 391 -26.42 6.72 -5.36
N HIS A 392 -27.58 6.07 -5.48
CA HIS A 392 -27.84 5.10 -6.51
C HIS A 392 -27.92 5.76 -7.89
N THR A 393 -27.30 5.12 -8.88
CA THR A 393 -27.46 5.45 -10.28
C THR A 393 -28.17 4.31 -11.00
N SER A 394 -29.29 4.61 -11.65
CA SER A 394 -30.02 3.65 -12.46
C SER A 394 -29.28 3.31 -13.75
N PHE A 395 -29.41 2.05 -14.16
CA PHE A 395 -28.82 1.51 -15.39
C PHE A 395 -29.88 1.27 -16.48
N GLU A 396 -29.44 1.26 -17.73
CA GLU A 396 -30.25 0.86 -18.87
C GLU A 396 -29.89 -0.57 -19.31
N PRO A 397 -30.86 -1.51 -19.41
CA PRO A 397 -30.60 -2.87 -19.87
C PRO A 397 -30.00 -2.90 -21.28
N TYR A 398 -29.00 -3.76 -21.48
CA TYR A 398 -28.29 -3.90 -22.75
C TYR A 398 -28.26 -5.36 -23.22
N THR A 399 -28.88 -5.66 -24.36
CA THR A 399 -28.79 -7.00 -24.95
C THR A 399 -27.57 -7.12 -25.87
N LEU A 400 -26.71 -8.13 -25.61
CA LEU A 400 -25.54 -8.47 -26.43
C LEU A 400 -25.91 -8.95 -27.84
N LYS A 401 -27.09 -9.55 -28.00
CA LYS A 401 -27.55 -10.16 -29.26
C LYS A 401 -28.97 -9.69 -29.59
N GLY A 402 -29.16 -9.05 -30.75
CA GLY A 402 -30.43 -8.43 -31.14
C GLY A 402 -30.43 -7.99 -32.60
N THR A 403 -31.45 -7.25 -33.04
CA THR A 403 -31.52 -6.75 -34.42
C THR A 403 -30.31 -5.87 -34.74
N GLY A 404 -29.49 -6.29 -35.71
CA GLY A 404 -28.26 -5.59 -36.11
C GLY A 404 -27.00 -5.97 -35.31
N LYS A 405 -27.13 -6.74 -34.22
CA LYS A 405 -26.00 -7.18 -33.39
C LYS A 405 -25.70 -8.66 -33.59
N THR A 406 -24.43 -8.99 -33.81
CA THR A 406 -23.94 -10.36 -33.96
C THR A 406 -22.89 -10.65 -32.90
N LEU A 407 -23.09 -11.73 -32.15
CA LEU A 407 -22.13 -12.27 -31.20
C LEU A 407 -21.69 -13.65 -31.69
N SER A 408 -20.40 -13.82 -31.94
CA SER A 408 -19.80 -15.11 -32.32
C SER A 408 -19.08 -15.73 -31.14
N THR A 409 -19.11 -17.06 -31.04
CA THR A 409 -18.38 -17.81 -30.02
C THR A 409 -17.58 -18.91 -30.71
N ALA A 410 -16.27 -18.94 -30.46
CA ALA A 410 -15.36 -19.92 -31.04
C ALA A 410 -14.23 -20.25 -30.07
N LEU A 411 -13.43 -21.27 -30.41
CA LEU A 411 -12.17 -21.51 -29.71
C LEU A 411 -11.30 -20.27 -29.80
N THR A 412 -10.61 -19.94 -28.70
CA THR A 412 -9.66 -18.84 -28.71
C THR A 412 -8.54 -19.14 -29.69
N GLU A 413 -8.24 -18.16 -30.53
CA GLU A 413 -7.33 -18.28 -31.66
C GLU A 413 -6.16 -17.32 -31.50
N GLU A 414 -4.95 -17.83 -31.69
CA GLU A 414 -3.73 -17.03 -31.77
C GLU A 414 -3.03 -17.27 -33.11
N THR A 415 -2.85 -16.22 -33.90
CA THR A 415 -2.05 -16.28 -35.12
C THR A 415 -0.57 -16.11 -34.78
N TYR A 416 0.24 -17.13 -35.04
CA TYR A 416 1.68 -17.11 -34.85
C TYR A 416 2.39 -17.62 -36.10
N ASN A 417 3.34 -16.83 -36.64
CA ASN A 417 4.03 -17.13 -37.90
C ASN A 417 3.07 -17.44 -39.08
N GLY A 418 1.93 -16.74 -39.14
CA GLY A 418 0.92 -16.93 -40.19
C GLY A 418 0.12 -18.23 -40.08
N VAL A 419 0.17 -18.91 -38.93
CA VAL A 419 -0.65 -20.09 -38.62
C VAL A 419 -1.56 -19.78 -37.44
N ASP A 420 -2.84 -20.08 -37.60
CA ASP A 420 -3.84 -19.91 -36.55
C ASP A 420 -3.85 -21.14 -35.62
N TYR A 421 -3.48 -20.91 -34.37
CA TYR A 421 -3.42 -21.92 -33.33
C TYR A 421 -4.63 -21.87 -32.40
N VAL A 422 -5.16 -23.04 -32.05
CA VAL A 422 -6.27 -23.23 -31.10
C VAL A 422 -5.94 -24.31 -30.07
N SER A 423 -6.66 -24.34 -28.96
CA SER A 423 -6.44 -25.28 -27.86
C SER A 423 -7.05 -26.68 -28.08
N ALA A 424 -7.92 -26.85 -29.08
CA ALA A 424 -8.61 -28.11 -29.35
C ALA A 424 -8.90 -28.32 -30.85
N PRO A 425 -9.12 -29.56 -31.33
CA PRO A 425 -9.34 -29.83 -32.75
C PRO A 425 -10.52 -29.06 -33.35
N ALA A 426 -10.25 -28.25 -34.37
CA ALA A 426 -11.25 -27.51 -35.13
C ALA A 426 -10.93 -27.50 -36.64
N SER A 427 -11.96 -27.41 -37.47
CA SER A 427 -11.82 -27.47 -38.93
C SER A 427 -11.02 -26.27 -39.45
N GLY A 428 -9.93 -26.52 -40.16
CA GLY A 428 -9.11 -25.47 -40.79
C GLY A 428 -8.17 -24.71 -39.83
N LYS A 429 -8.08 -25.13 -38.57
CA LYS A 429 -7.20 -24.54 -37.56
C LYS A 429 -6.18 -25.57 -37.07
N THR A 430 -5.02 -25.09 -36.60
CA THR A 430 -3.93 -25.96 -36.12
C THR A 430 -3.98 -26.05 -34.61
N VAL A 431 -3.86 -27.25 -34.04
CA VAL A 431 -3.73 -27.40 -32.58
C VAL A 431 -2.27 -27.19 -32.19
N TYR A 432 -2.01 -26.34 -31.19
CA TYR A 432 -0.64 -26.07 -30.74
C TYR A 432 -0.04 -27.25 -29.95
N GLY A 433 1.13 -27.73 -30.36
CA GLY A 433 1.82 -28.84 -29.71
C GLY A 433 1.02 -30.15 -29.67
N ASP A 434 1.05 -30.84 -28.53
CA ASP A 434 0.32 -32.09 -28.25
C ASP A 434 -1.01 -31.87 -27.52
N LEU A 435 -1.53 -30.64 -27.47
CA LEU A 435 -2.83 -30.35 -26.85
C LEU A 435 -3.91 -31.20 -27.52
N LYS A 436 -4.62 -32.02 -26.74
CA LYS A 436 -5.73 -32.88 -27.21
C LYS A 436 -6.94 -32.71 -26.32
N LEU A 437 -7.28 -31.46 -26.03
CA LEU A 437 -8.42 -31.12 -25.20
C LEU A 437 -9.71 -31.51 -25.94
N SER A 438 -10.64 -32.11 -25.20
CA SER A 438 -11.92 -32.57 -25.74
C SER A 438 -12.94 -31.44 -25.69
N THR A 439 -13.66 -31.21 -26.78
CA THR A 439 -14.77 -30.25 -26.84
C THR A 439 -16.16 -30.89 -26.79
N LYS A 440 -16.22 -32.21 -26.55
CA LYS A 440 -17.44 -33.02 -26.66
C LYS A 440 -18.60 -32.53 -25.79
N ASP A 441 -18.30 -32.10 -24.57
CA ASP A 441 -19.30 -31.71 -23.55
C ASP A 441 -19.27 -30.21 -23.25
N ASP A 442 -18.57 -29.43 -24.09
CA ASP A 442 -18.49 -27.98 -23.99
C ASP A 442 -19.82 -27.34 -24.44
N LEU A 443 -20.11 -26.13 -23.92
CA LEU A 443 -21.28 -25.36 -24.34
C LEU A 443 -20.90 -23.87 -24.36
N THR A 444 -20.83 -23.29 -25.55
CA THR A 444 -20.57 -21.86 -25.72
C THR A 444 -21.66 -21.18 -26.52
N GLY A 445 -22.09 -20.00 -26.07
CA GLY A 445 -23.12 -19.22 -26.74
C GLY A 445 -23.92 -18.32 -25.79
N TYR A 446 -24.78 -17.51 -26.39
CA TYR A 446 -25.76 -16.67 -25.67
C TYR A 446 -27.10 -17.38 -25.65
N TYR A 447 -27.57 -17.72 -24.45
CA TYR A 447 -28.74 -18.57 -24.21
C TYR A 447 -29.71 -17.90 -23.24
N THR A 448 -31.00 -18.18 -23.40
CA THR A 448 -31.95 -17.96 -22.30
C THR A 448 -31.79 -19.06 -21.23
N LEU A 449 -32.23 -18.80 -20.00
CA LEU A 449 -32.23 -19.79 -18.93
C LEU A 449 -33.07 -21.04 -19.31
N ASP A 450 -34.15 -20.87 -20.06
CA ASP A 450 -34.97 -21.98 -20.59
C ASP A 450 -34.18 -22.83 -21.61
N GLU A 451 -33.39 -22.20 -22.47
CA GLU A 451 -32.53 -22.91 -23.41
C GLU A 451 -31.43 -23.70 -22.69
N LEU A 452 -30.80 -23.12 -21.66
CA LEU A 452 -29.83 -23.83 -20.81
C LEU A 452 -30.47 -25.03 -20.10
N ASN A 453 -31.67 -24.85 -19.54
CA ASN A 453 -32.45 -25.93 -18.93
C ASN A 453 -32.74 -27.06 -19.93
N ALA A 454 -33.06 -26.72 -21.18
CA ALA A 454 -33.24 -27.73 -22.23
C ALA A 454 -31.94 -28.51 -22.52
N LYS A 455 -30.78 -27.85 -22.50
CA LYS A 455 -29.45 -28.48 -22.70
C LYS A 455 -29.05 -29.41 -21.55
N ALA A 456 -29.51 -29.13 -20.33
CA ALA A 456 -29.23 -29.96 -19.14
C ALA A 456 -29.75 -31.41 -19.26
N ASN A 457 -30.70 -31.68 -20.16
CA ASN A 457 -31.19 -33.03 -20.43
C ASN A 457 -30.14 -33.93 -21.11
N SER A 458 -29.20 -33.32 -21.83
CA SER A 458 -28.16 -34.03 -22.59
C SER A 458 -26.72 -33.71 -22.14
N ASN A 459 -26.52 -32.66 -21.34
CA ASN A 459 -25.21 -32.26 -20.82
C ASN A 459 -25.22 -32.21 -19.28
N ASN A 460 -24.50 -33.15 -18.65
CA ASN A 460 -24.43 -33.27 -17.19
C ASN A 460 -23.70 -32.10 -16.51
N TYR A 461 -22.76 -31.43 -17.19
CA TYR A 461 -22.07 -30.26 -16.64
C TYR A 461 -23.04 -29.09 -16.50
N VAL A 462 -23.78 -28.78 -17.57
CA VAL A 462 -24.83 -27.74 -17.57
C VAL A 462 -25.88 -28.03 -16.49
N LYS A 463 -26.32 -29.29 -16.36
CA LYS A 463 -27.25 -29.70 -15.31
C LYS A 463 -26.73 -29.43 -13.90
N ASN A 464 -25.45 -29.65 -13.66
CA ASN A 464 -24.83 -29.39 -12.35
C ASN A 464 -24.68 -27.90 -12.08
N ILE A 465 -24.29 -27.10 -13.07
CA ILE A 465 -24.18 -25.64 -12.97
C ILE A 465 -25.55 -25.05 -12.64
N LEU A 466 -26.59 -25.41 -13.39
CA LEU A 466 -27.95 -24.90 -13.15
C LEU A 466 -28.46 -25.25 -11.74
N LYS A 467 -28.16 -26.45 -11.26
CA LYS A 467 -28.60 -26.90 -9.94
C LYS A 467 -27.83 -26.28 -8.78
N LYS A 468 -26.54 -26.00 -8.94
CA LYS A 468 -25.69 -25.53 -7.83
C LYS A 468 -25.50 -24.02 -7.83
N ASP A 469 -25.24 -23.48 -9.01
CA ASP A 469 -24.72 -22.14 -9.16
C ASP A 469 -25.82 -21.17 -9.62
N PHE A 470 -26.85 -21.67 -10.31
CA PHE A 470 -27.95 -20.84 -10.84
C PHE A 470 -29.30 -21.18 -10.17
N GLU A 471 -29.31 -21.92 -9.05
CA GLU A 471 -30.54 -22.27 -8.32
C GLU A 471 -31.30 -21.01 -7.88
N ASN A 472 -30.56 -19.99 -7.45
CA ASN A 472 -31.07 -18.68 -7.02
C ASN A 472 -30.76 -17.56 -8.05
N TYR A 473 -30.88 -17.85 -9.35
CA TYR A 473 -30.69 -16.83 -10.38
C TYR A 473 -31.74 -15.71 -10.26
N HIS A 474 -31.32 -14.54 -9.77
CA HIS A 474 -32.21 -13.45 -9.34
C HIS A 474 -32.41 -12.34 -10.38
N PHE A 475 -31.57 -12.24 -11.41
CA PHE A 475 -31.68 -11.17 -12.42
C PHE A 475 -32.99 -11.24 -13.22
N GLU A 476 -33.58 -10.09 -13.54
CA GLU A 476 -34.76 -10.02 -14.41
C GLU A 476 -34.45 -10.53 -15.82
N ASP A 477 -33.33 -10.10 -16.40
CA ASP A 477 -32.83 -10.62 -17.68
C ASP A 477 -32.41 -12.08 -17.53
N LYS A 478 -33.10 -12.97 -18.25
CA LYS A 478 -32.85 -14.41 -18.25
C LYS A 478 -31.85 -14.85 -19.32
N ASN A 479 -31.19 -13.92 -20.01
CA ASN A 479 -30.14 -14.23 -20.97
C ASN A 479 -28.76 -14.34 -20.30
N VAL A 480 -27.98 -15.35 -20.72
CA VAL A 480 -26.66 -15.66 -20.21
C VAL A 480 -25.70 -15.96 -21.37
N LEU A 481 -24.58 -15.26 -21.44
CA LEU A 481 -23.43 -15.68 -22.24
C LEU A 481 -22.67 -16.75 -21.46
N MET A 482 -22.77 -17.99 -21.93
CA MET A 482 -22.09 -19.13 -21.32
C MET A 482 -20.84 -19.48 -22.13
N LEU A 483 -19.70 -19.58 -21.45
CA LEU A 483 -18.45 -20.15 -21.96
C LEU A 483 -18.07 -21.36 -21.09
N LEU A 484 -18.75 -22.49 -21.29
CA LEU A 484 -18.48 -23.75 -20.59
C LEU A 484 -17.48 -24.60 -21.38
N SER A 485 -16.39 -24.95 -20.73
CA SER A 485 -15.37 -25.86 -21.23
C SER A 485 -15.23 -27.07 -20.30
N ALA A 486 -15.83 -28.20 -20.67
CA ALA A 486 -15.75 -29.43 -19.90
C ALA A 486 -14.38 -30.13 -20.05
N GLY A 487 -13.68 -29.89 -21.17
CA GLY A 487 -12.34 -30.44 -21.42
C GLY A 487 -11.19 -29.46 -21.20
N GLY A 488 -11.47 -28.21 -20.82
CA GLY A 488 -10.48 -27.17 -20.55
C GLY A 488 -10.00 -26.37 -21.77
N ALA A 489 -10.59 -26.59 -22.95
CA ALA A 489 -10.36 -25.74 -24.13
C ALA A 489 -10.68 -24.26 -23.85
N ALA A 490 -9.89 -23.36 -24.42
CA ALA A 490 -10.08 -21.91 -24.32
C ALA A 490 -11.11 -21.42 -25.34
N TYR A 491 -11.98 -20.51 -24.92
CA TYR A 491 -13.04 -19.95 -25.76
C TYR A 491 -13.06 -18.43 -25.70
N THR A 492 -13.40 -17.83 -26.83
CA THR A 492 -13.65 -16.39 -26.97
C THR A 492 -15.03 -16.16 -27.57
N ALA A 493 -15.77 -15.20 -27.00
CA ALA A 493 -16.97 -14.63 -27.58
C ALA A 493 -16.71 -13.18 -27.99
N LYS A 494 -16.93 -12.84 -29.25
CA LYS A 494 -16.70 -11.49 -29.78
C LYS A 494 -17.99 -10.87 -30.30
N LEU A 495 -18.24 -9.62 -29.95
CA LEU A 495 -19.21 -8.80 -30.67
C LEU A 495 -18.59 -8.43 -32.03
N GLU A 496 -19.29 -8.75 -33.12
CA GLU A 496 -18.86 -8.43 -34.48
C GLU A 496 -18.92 -6.92 -34.75
N ASP A 497 -18.13 -6.42 -35.70
CA ASP A 497 -17.96 -4.99 -36.05
C ASP A 497 -19.27 -4.23 -36.33
N SER A 498 -20.36 -4.93 -36.71
CA SER A 498 -21.68 -4.31 -36.88
C SER A 498 -22.41 -4.01 -35.57
N SER A 499 -21.81 -4.35 -34.42
CA SER A 499 -22.43 -4.38 -33.08
C SER A 499 -21.67 -3.51 -32.07
N THR A 500 -20.90 -2.55 -32.58
CA THR A 500 -20.01 -1.69 -31.80
C THR A 500 -20.78 -0.66 -31.01
N PHE A 501 -20.22 -0.31 -29.86
CA PHE A 501 -20.63 0.83 -29.07
C PHE A 501 -20.01 2.08 -29.71
N THR A 502 -20.72 3.20 -29.62
CA THR A 502 -20.22 4.51 -30.05
C THR A 502 -20.23 5.44 -28.85
N LEU A 503 -19.20 6.27 -28.72
CA LEU A 503 -19.08 7.28 -27.67
C LEU A 503 -18.71 8.62 -28.30
N GLN A 504 -19.56 9.62 -28.10
CA GLN A 504 -19.35 10.97 -28.63
C GLN A 504 -18.12 11.66 -27.99
N PRO A 505 -17.56 12.70 -28.63
CA PRO A 505 -16.57 13.57 -28.00
C PRO A 505 -17.01 14.09 -26.62
N ASP A 506 -16.05 14.27 -25.71
CA ASP A 506 -16.23 14.76 -24.33
C ASP A 506 -17.38 14.06 -23.57
N SER A 507 -17.50 12.74 -23.76
CA SER A 507 -18.58 11.93 -23.21
C SER A 507 -18.07 10.70 -22.46
N TYR A 508 -18.89 10.23 -21.52
CA TYR A 508 -18.56 9.16 -20.59
C TYR A 508 -19.64 8.07 -20.60
N LEU A 509 -19.23 6.82 -20.58
CA LEU A 509 -20.12 5.65 -20.62
C LEU A 509 -19.67 4.61 -19.61
N MET A 510 -20.59 4.12 -18.80
CA MET A 510 -20.38 2.93 -18.00
C MET A 510 -21.03 1.73 -18.68
N VAL A 511 -20.32 0.60 -18.68
CA VAL A 511 -20.84 -0.71 -19.06
C VAL A 511 -20.73 -1.65 -17.86
N SER A 512 -21.84 -2.26 -17.47
CA SER A 512 -21.97 -3.18 -16.33
C SER A 512 -22.40 -4.57 -16.82
N PHE A 513 -21.93 -5.62 -16.15
CA PHE A 513 -22.40 -6.99 -16.33
C PHE A 513 -22.05 -7.84 -15.11
N TRP A 514 -22.78 -8.92 -14.90
CA TRP A 514 -22.55 -9.86 -13.80
C TRP A 514 -21.80 -11.09 -14.29
N LEU A 515 -20.75 -11.48 -13.56
CA LEU A 515 -19.92 -12.65 -13.81
C LEU A 515 -20.19 -13.73 -12.77
N LYS A 516 -20.18 -14.99 -13.21
CA LYS A 516 -20.02 -16.16 -12.34
C LYS A 516 -19.08 -17.17 -12.98
N THR A 517 -18.13 -17.69 -12.21
CA THR A 517 -17.17 -18.72 -12.62
C THR A 517 -17.25 -19.94 -11.73
N SER A 518 -16.82 -21.09 -12.26
CA SER A 518 -16.48 -22.25 -11.44
C SER A 518 -15.14 -22.05 -10.71
N ASP A 519 -14.84 -22.88 -9.70
CA ASP A 519 -13.51 -22.95 -9.10
C ASP A 519 -12.53 -23.49 -10.14
N ILE A 520 -11.60 -22.63 -10.54
CA ILE A 520 -10.59 -22.88 -11.58
C ILE A 520 -9.18 -22.97 -10.98
N GLY A 521 -9.04 -23.05 -9.65
CA GLY A 521 -7.79 -23.40 -8.97
C GLY A 521 -6.62 -22.41 -9.16
N GLY A 522 -6.88 -21.13 -9.43
CA GLY A 522 -5.86 -20.08 -9.57
C GLY A 522 -5.16 -20.00 -10.93
N PHE A 523 -5.73 -20.60 -11.98
CA PHE A 523 -5.23 -20.51 -13.36
C PHE A 523 -5.98 -19.44 -14.19
N THR A 524 -5.62 -19.22 -15.45
CA THR A 524 -6.21 -18.16 -16.32
C THR A 524 -7.74 -18.24 -16.34
N GLY A 525 -8.38 -17.31 -15.63
CA GLY A 525 -9.81 -17.29 -15.42
C GLY A 525 -10.62 -16.64 -16.54
N ALA A 526 -11.80 -16.12 -16.19
CA ALA A 526 -12.61 -15.38 -17.14
C ALA A 526 -11.92 -14.05 -17.47
N GLY A 527 -12.21 -13.50 -18.66
CA GLY A 527 -11.75 -12.18 -19.04
C GLY A 527 -12.77 -11.46 -19.89
N VAL A 528 -12.72 -10.12 -19.84
CA VAL A 528 -13.49 -9.25 -20.73
C VAL A 528 -12.56 -8.16 -21.21
N THR A 529 -12.59 -7.86 -22.51
CA THR A 529 -11.71 -6.89 -23.16
C THR A 529 -12.55 -5.91 -23.96
N VAL A 530 -12.33 -4.62 -23.71
CA VAL A 530 -12.73 -3.53 -24.59
C VAL A 530 -11.72 -3.48 -25.74
N VAL A 531 -12.21 -3.61 -26.97
CA VAL A 531 -11.40 -3.57 -28.20
C VAL A 531 -11.83 -2.33 -28.97
N GLU A 532 -10.95 -1.34 -29.12
CA GLU A 532 -11.23 -0.20 -30.00
C GLU A 532 -11.33 -0.67 -31.45
N THR A 533 -12.32 -0.15 -32.17
CA THR A 533 -12.55 -0.51 -33.58
C THR A 533 -11.62 0.26 -34.53
N GLU A 534 -11.09 1.38 -34.05
CA GLU A 534 -10.03 2.16 -34.67
C GLU A 534 -8.73 1.90 -33.89
N GLY A 535 -7.64 1.62 -34.58
CA GLY A 535 -6.37 1.27 -33.93
C GLY A 535 -6.26 -0.17 -33.41
N THR A 536 -5.35 -0.38 -32.45
CA THR A 536 -5.03 -1.69 -31.86
C THR A 536 -5.11 -1.68 -30.34
N ASN A 537 -5.81 -0.71 -29.75
CA ASN A 537 -5.87 -0.55 -28.30
C ASN A 537 -6.88 -1.52 -27.70
N GLU A 538 -6.44 -2.24 -26.67
CA GLU A 538 -7.27 -3.17 -25.93
C GLU A 538 -7.13 -2.89 -24.43
N SER A 539 -8.25 -2.94 -23.71
CA SER A 539 -8.29 -2.79 -22.25
C SER A 539 -9.08 -3.92 -21.62
N SER A 540 -8.41 -4.73 -20.81
CA SER A 540 -9.00 -5.97 -20.27
C SER A 540 -9.16 -5.95 -18.75
N LEU A 541 -10.26 -6.57 -18.31
CA LEU A 541 -10.38 -7.27 -17.03
C LEU A 541 -9.97 -8.72 -17.29
N SER A 542 -8.92 -9.20 -16.62
CA SER A 542 -8.31 -10.51 -16.89
C SER A 542 -8.17 -11.34 -15.62
N SER A 543 -8.15 -12.67 -15.77
CA SER A 543 -7.98 -13.61 -14.65
C SER A 543 -9.07 -13.48 -13.56
N LEU A 544 -10.31 -13.21 -13.98
CA LEU A 544 -11.44 -13.05 -13.09
C LEU A 544 -11.89 -14.41 -12.52
N ASP A 545 -12.17 -14.43 -11.21
CA ASP A 545 -12.63 -15.61 -10.46
C ASP A 545 -13.62 -15.22 -9.36
N THR A 546 -14.85 -15.67 -9.48
CA THR A 546 -15.92 -15.36 -8.51
C THR A 546 -16.03 -16.35 -7.36
N THR A 547 -15.14 -17.35 -7.28
CA THR A 547 -15.22 -18.38 -6.21
C THR A 547 -14.51 -17.99 -4.92
N SER A 548 -13.72 -16.93 -4.97
CA SER A 548 -12.94 -16.40 -3.85
C SER A 548 -13.39 -14.98 -3.42
N ILE A 549 -14.52 -14.50 -3.95
CA ILE A 549 -15.07 -13.18 -3.59
C ILE A 549 -15.57 -13.15 -2.14
N THR A 550 -15.51 -11.98 -1.53
CA THR A 550 -16.18 -11.70 -0.27
C THR A 550 -17.69 -11.69 -0.52
N THR A 551 -18.45 -12.40 0.31
CA THR A 551 -19.90 -12.40 0.23
C THR A 551 -20.45 -11.06 0.71
N VAL A 552 -21.56 -10.63 0.11
CA VAL A 552 -22.29 -9.44 0.56
C VAL A 552 -23.41 -9.93 1.46
N ASP A 553 -23.27 -9.68 2.75
CA ASP A 553 -24.25 -10.09 3.77
C ASP A 553 -24.99 -8.85 4.28
N ILE A 554 -26.30 -8.98 4.47
CA ILE A 554 -27.16 -7.92 5.01
C ILE A 554 -27.85 -8.40 6.30
N ASP A 555 -28.38 -7.47 7.08
CA ASP A 555 -29.10 -7.81 8.32
C ASP A 555 -30.50 -8.35 8.01
N ASP A 556 -30.93 -9.34 8.79
CA ASP A 556 -32.30 -9.83 8.76
C ASP A 556 -33.16 -8.99 9.71
N LEU A 557 -33.95 -8.07 9.15
CA LEU A 557 -34.84 -7.21 9.95
C LEU A 557 -35.97 -7.98 10.64
N GLU A 558 -36.29 -9.20 10.19
CA GLU A 558 -37.35 -10.02 10.83
C GLU A 558 -36.80 -10.85 11.99
N ASN A 559 -35.48 -11.10 12.04
CA ASN A 559 -34.81 -11.92 13.04
C ASN A 559 -33.59 -11.16 13.61
N GLU A 560 -33.80 -10.40 14.70
CA GLU A 560 -32.75 -9.60 15.33
C GLU A 560 -31.45 -10.40 15.60
N GLY A 561 -30.32 -9.86 15.14
CA GLY A 561 -29.00 -10.47 15.30
C GLY A 561 -28.64 -11.54 14.25
N GLU A 562 -29.55 -11.89 13.34
CA GLU A 562 -29.28 -12.77 12.21
C GLU A 562 -28.92 -11.98 10.93
N LYS A 563 -28.28 -12.68 9.97
CA LYS A 563 -27.85 -12.12 8.69
C LYS A 563 -28.38 -12.95 7.52
N LEU A 564 -28.77 -12.26 6.46
CA LEU A 564 -28.97 -12.85 5.14
C LEU A 564 -27.61 -12.89 4.42
N GLU A 565 -27.02 -14.08 4.34
CA GLU A 565 -25.70 -14.29 3.73
C GLU A 565 -25.76 -14.27 2.19
N ASP A 566 -24.73 -13.68 1.57
CA ASP A 566 -24.49 -13.69 0.11
C ASP A 566 -25.72 -13.36 -0.75
N ILE A 567 -26.22 -12.12 -0.65
CA ILE A 567 -27.40 -11.67 -1.41
C ILE A 567 -27.20 -11.75 -2.94
N ASN A 568 -25.96 -11.69 -3.40
CA ASN A 568 -25.60 -11.81 -4.81
C ASN A 568 -25.47 -13.27 -5.27
N ASN A 569 -25.62 -14.25 -4.37
CA ASN A 569 -25.56 -15.68 -4.65
C ASN A 569 -24.27 -16.06 -5.43
N GLY A 570 -23.13 -15.50 -5.05
CA GLY A 570 -21.81 -15.70 -5.64
C GLY A 570 -21.67 -15.19 -7.08
N TRP A 571 -22.54 -14.27 -7.52
CA TRP A 571 -22.32 -13.47 -8.72
C TRP A 571 -21.54 -12.20 -8.36
N GLN A 572 -20.65 -11.77 -9.24
CA GLN A 572 -19.86 -10.56 -9.07
C GLN A 572 -20.19 -9.57 -10.18
N GLN A 573 -20.58 -8.35 -9.81
CA GLN A 573 -20.78 -7.27 -10.79
C GLN A 573 -19.44 -6.71 -11.25
N CYS A 574 -19.32 -6.49 -12.55
CA CYS A 574 -18.12 -5.99 -13.22
C CYS A 574 -18.43 -4.70 -13.99
N PHE A 575 -17.45 -3.80 -14.09
CA PHE A 575 -17.62 -2.48 -14.68
C PHE A 575 -16.50 -2.11 -15.65
N PHE A 576 -16.86 -1.49 -16.77
CA PHE A 576 -15.98 -0.64 -17.56
C PHE A 576 -16.49 0.80 -17.52
N PHE A 577 -15.60 1.73 -17.18
CA PHE A 577 -15.84 3.17 -17.23
C PHE A 577 -15.09 3.74 -18.43
N LEU A 578 -15.80 4.05 -19.50
CA LEU A 578 -15.22 4.53 -20.74
C LEU A 578 -15.33 6.05 -20.83
N GLN A 579 -14.25 6.70 -21.24
CA GLN A 579 -14.22 8.12 -21.57
C GLN A 579 -13.71 8.34 -23.00
N ASN A 580 -14.33 9.29 -23.70
CA ASN A 580 -13.81 9.80 -24.96
C ASN A 580 -13.55 11.31 -24.80
N GLU A 581 -12.29 11.67 -24.54
CA GLU A 581 -11.86 13.07 -24.45
C GLU A 581 -11.32 13.60 -25.79
N THR A 582 -11.43 12.82 -26.87
CA THR A 582 -10.98 13.23 -28.20
C THR A 582 -12.00 14.14 -28.90
N GLU A 583 -11.60 14.78 -30.00
CA GLU A 583 -12.47 15.66 -30.79
C GLU A 583 -13.38 14.88 -31.77
N SER A 584 -13.26 13.56 -31.85
CA SER A 584 -14.00 12.70 -32.77
C SER A 584 -14.76 11.58 -32.04
N GLU A 585 -15.85 11.10 -32.64
CA GLU A 585 -16.58 9.94 -32.13
C GLU A 585 -15.67 8.71 -32.13
N LYS A 586 -15.72 7.91 -31.06
CA LYS A 586 -14.95 6.66 -30.95
C LYS A 586 -15.87 5.46 -30.86
N SER A 587 -15.43 4.36 -31.45
CA SER A 587 -16.18 3.11 -31.49
C SER A 587 -15.38 1.96 -30.89
N PHE A 588 -16.04 1.11 -30.11
CA PHE A 588 -15.42 -0.05 -29.46
C PHE A 588 -16.35 -1.27 -29.45
N SER A 589 -15.79 -2.46 -29.25
CA SER A 589 -16.51 -3.72 -29.05
C SER A 589 -16.06 -4.42 -27.76
N LEU A 590 -16.82 -5.43 -27.34
CA LEU A 590 -16.47 -6.28 -26.20
C LEU A 590 -16.12 -7.69 -26.65
N SER A 591 -15.06 -8.24 -26.06
CA SER A 591 -14.62 -9.61 -26.22
C SER A 591 -14.56 -10.31 -24.87
N PHE A 592 -15.21 -11.46 -24.73
CA PHE A 592 -15.30 -12.25 -23.51
C PHE A 592 -14.50 -13.54 -23.67
N THR A 593 -13.74 -13.93 -22.66
CA THR A 593 -12.84 -15.07 -22.75
C THR A 593 -12.99 -16.02 -21.56
N TYR A 594 -12.80 -17.30 -21.83
CA TYR A 594 -12.59 -18.34 -20.84
C TYR A 594 -11.28 -19.08 -21.16
N GLY A 595 -10.38 -19.16 -20.19
CA GLY A 595 -9.07 -19.80 -20.35
C GLY A 595 -8.01 -18.90 -21.01
N PRO A 596 -6.83 -19.46 -21.33
CA PRO A 596 -5.72 -18.70 -21.89
C PRO A 596 -6.07 -18.03 -23.23
N THR A 597 -5.70 -16.75 -23.38
CA THR A 597 -5.77 -16.04 -24.66
C THR A 597 -4.51 -16.19 -25.50
N THR A 598 -3.36 -16.41 -24.84
CA THR A 598 -2.15 -16.92 -25.48
C THR A 598 -2.24 -18.45 -25.54
N ILE A 599 -2.19 -19.00 -26.75
CA ILE A 599 -2.22 -20.45 -27.04
C ILE A 599 -0.79 -20.98 -27.26
N VAL A 600 0.03 -20.24 -28.00
CA VAL A 600 1.39 -20.58 -28.38
C VAL A 600 2.34 -20.38 -27.20
N GLY A 601 3.01 -21.47 -26.83
CA GLY A 601 3.89 -21.52 -25.66
C GLY A 601 3.17 -21.89 -24.35
N THR A 602 1.83 -21.90 -24.34
CA THR A 602 1.05 -22.21 -23.14
C THR A 602 1.05 -23.70 -22.84
N THR A 603 1.28 -24.06 -21.57
CA THR A 603 1.36 -25.44 -21.11
C THR A 603 -0.02 -26.08 -20.93
N ASN A 604 -0.13 -27.40 -21.10
CA ASN A 604 -1.39 -28.13 -20.91
C ASN A 604 -2.02 -27.92 -19.51
N ASN A 605 -1.21 -27.67 -18.48
CA ASN A 605 -1.68 -27.42 -17.10
C ASN A 605 -2.35 -26.05 -16.92
N SER A 606 -2.25 -25.15 -17.91
CA SER A 606 -2.92 -23.85 -17.90
C SER A 606 -4.37 -23.92 -18.40
N TYR A 607 -4.78 -25.09 -18.91
CA TYR A 607 -6.11 -25.33 -19.46
C TYR A 607 -6.91 -26.19 -18.50
N ASN A 608 -7.87 -25.57 -17.81
CA ASN A 608 -8.68 -26.27 -16.81
C ASN A 608 -10.16 -26.31 -17.23
N PRO A 609 -10.85 -27.44 -16.98
CA PRO A 609 -12.30 -27.50 -17.09
C PRO A 609 -13.00 -26.52 -16.17
N GLY A 610 -14.12 -25.98 -16.62
CA GLY A 610 -14.86 -24.97 -15.88
C GLY A 610 -15.72 -24.11 -16.80
N TYR A 611 -16.28 -23.04 -16.26
CA TYR A 611 -17.08 -22.11 -17.03
C TYR A 611 -16.89 -20.66 -16.59
N ALA A 612 -17.19 -19.75 -17.51
CA ALA A 612 -17.51 -18.37 -17.23
C ALA A 612 -18.91 -18.06 -17.77
N ALA A 613 -19.76 -17.50 -16.92
CA ALA A 613 -21.11 -17.08 -17.27
C ALA A 613 -21.23 -15.57 -17.06
N PHE A 614 -21.72 -14.86 -18.07
CA PHE A 614 -21.95 -13.43 -18.03
C PHE A 614 -23.44 -13.14 -18.22
N ALA A 615 -24.01 -12.30 -17.36
CA ALA A 615 -25.45 -12.03 -17.28
C ALA A 615 -25.74 -10.55 -16.99
N ASN A 616 -27.01 -10.16 -17.14
CA ASN A 616 -27.54 -8.84 -16.80
C ASN A 616 -26.65 -7.68 -17.26
N PHE A 617 -26.46 -7.59 -18.57
CA PHE A 617 -25.67 -6.55 -19.22
C PHE A 617 -26.43 -5.23 -19.20
N GLU A 618 -25.73 -4.17 -18.86
CA GLU A 618 -26.31 -2.86 -18.56
C GLU A 618 -25.36 -1.75 -19.01
N THR A 619 -25.92 -0.58 -19.32
CA THR A 619 -25.14 0.61 -19.72
C THR A 619 -25.68 1.86 -19.08
N LYS A 620 -24.84 2.89 -18.95
CA LYS A 620 -25.26 4.21 -18.50
C LYS A 620 -24.38 5.29 -19.11
N GLU A 621 -24.97 6.23 -19.84
CA GLU A 621 -24.30 7.50 -20.13
C GLU A 621 -24.09 8.26 -18.82
N MET A 622 -22.86 8.64 -18.55
CA MET A 622 -22.46 9.28 -17.30
C MET A 622 -22.19 10.76 -17.51
N THR A 623 -22.56 11.56 -16.51
CA THR A 623 -22.01 12.90 -16.38
C THR A 623 -20.54 12.83 -15.95
N LYS A 624 -19.76 13.87 -16.23
CA LYS A 624 -18.38 14.00 -15.72
C LYS A 624 -18.30 13.85 -14.20
N LYS A 625 -19.29 14.37 -13.46
CA LYS A 625 -19.36 14.26 -11.99
C LYS A 625 -19.54 12.79 -11.55
N GLN A 626 -20.44 12.05 -12.17
CA GLN A 626 -20.61 10.61 -11.92
C GLN A 626 -19.34 9.81 -12.23
N PHE A 627 -18.72 10.10 -13.37
CA PHE A 627 -17.51 9.41 -13.81
C PHE A 627 -16.32 9.66 -12.88
N ALA A 628 -16.20 10.87 -12.31
CA ALA A 628 -15.17 11.20 -11.34
C ALA A 628 -15.20 10.34 -10.06
N TYR A 629 -16.33 9.68 -9.78
CA TYR A 629 -16.49 8.75 -8.65
C TYR A 629 -16.34 7.27 -9.04
N ALA A 630 -15.90 6.97 -10.27
CA ALA A 630 -15.65 5.62 -10.72
C ALA A 630 -14.56 4.94 -9.88
N ALA A 631 -14.84 3.73 -9.37
CA ALA A 631 -13.87 2.92 -8.66
C ALA A 631 -13.24 1.89 -9.60
N THR A 632 -11.93 1.71 -9.55
CA THR A 632 -11.21 0.69 -10.32
C THR A 632 -10.65 -0.41 -9.41
N GLY A 633 -10.53 -1.63 -9.92
CA GLY A 633 -10.00 -2.78 -9.19
C GLY A 633 -10.08 -4.06 -10.02
N THR A 634 -10.11 -5.22 -9.37
CA THR A 634 -10.15 -6.53 -10.05
C THR A 634 -11.34 -6.67 -11.01
N TYR A 635 -12.51 -6.15 -10.63
CA TYR A 635 -13.76 -6.27 -11.39
C TYR A 635 -14.18 -4.96 -12.07
N ALA A 636 -13.37 -3.91 -12.00
CA ALA A 636 -13.75 -2.59 -12.51
C ALA A 636 -12.56 -1.88 -13.16
N LYS A 637 -12.73 -1.32 -14.36
CA LYS A 637 -11.63 -0.68 -15.09
C LYS A 637 -12.06 0.61 -15.79
N SER A 638 -11.23 1.65 -15.68
CA SER A 638 -11.35 2.87 -16.48
C SER A 638 -10.64 2.70 -17.82
N VAL A 639 -11.25 3.18 -18.90
CA VAL A 639 -10.79 3.03 -20.29
C VAL A 639 -10.90 4.39 -20.99
N SER A 640 -9.77 4.89 -21.49
CA SER A 640 -9.76 6.06 -22.37
C SER A 640 -9.78 5.60 -23.82
N LEU A 641 -10.84 5.93 -24.56
CA LEU A 641 -10.93 5.70 -25.99
C LEU A 641 -10.16 6.78 -26.72
N VAL A 642 -9.22 6.37 -27.56
CA VAL A 642 -8.34 7.29 -28.31
C VAL A 642 -8.35 6.99 -29.82
N GLY A 643 -8.69 5.76 -30.22
CA GLY A 643 -8.67 5.27 -31.59
C GLY A 643 -7.27 5.23 -32.19
N ASP A 644 -7.16 5.49 -33.49
CA ASP A 644 -5.87 5.71 -34.18
C ASP A 644 -5.19 7.04 -33.79
N GLU A 645 -5.96 7.94 -33.18
CA GLU A 645 -5.42 9.14 -32.54
C GLU A 645 -4.78 8.71 -31.23
N SER A 646 -3.61 8.06 -31.30
CA SER A 646 -2.71 8.03 -30.17
C SER A 646 -2.31 9.47 -29.85
N THR A 647 -3.14 10.18 -29.10
CA THR A 647 -2.62 11.12 -28.11
C THR A 647 -1.79 10.22 -27.22
N ALA A 648 -0.48 10.38 -27.30
CA ALA A 648 0.46 9.81 -26.35
C ALA A 648 -0.13 9.99 -24.95
N SER A 649 -0.77 8.95 -24.40
CA SER A 649 -0.92 8.90 -22.96
C SER A 649 0.51 8.92 -22.43
N ALA A 650 0.75 9.67 -21.37
CA ALA A 650 2.08 9.81 -20.78
C ALA A 650 2.71 8.45 -20.41
N GLU A 651 1.93 7.36 -20.42
CA GLU A 651 2.36 5.99 -20.11
C GLU A 651 3.08 5.25 -21.24
N THR A 652 2.98 5.68 -22.51
CA THR A 652 3.62 5.00 -23.67
C THR A 652 4.62 5.84 -24.46
N ALA A 653 4.85 7.09 -24.05
CA ALA A 653 5.78 8.01 -24.70
C ALA A 653 7.09 8.13 -23.91
N PHE A 654 8.22 8.32 -24.61
CA PHE A 654 9.50 8.57 -23.94
C PHE A 654 9.46 9.85 -23.08
N ASP A 655 8.91 10.93 -23.63
CA ASP A 655 8.69 12.20 -22.95
C ASP A 655 7.69 13.06 -23.75
N SER A 656 7.16 14.14 -23.20
CA SER A 656 6.36 15.14 -23.92
C SER A 656 7.22 16.06 -24.78
N ALA A 657 6.69 16.59 -25.89
CA ALA A 657 7.36 17.64 -26.66
C ALA A 657 7.34 18.99 -25.92
N ALA A 658 8.44 19.75 -26.00
CA ALA A 658 8.50 21.12 -25.52
C ALA A 658 7.60 22.04 -26.36
N SER A 659 7.00 23.07 -25.73
CA SER A 659 6.01 23.97 -26.33
C SER A 659 6.58 24.98 -27.35
N ILE A 660 7.88 24.99 -27.63
CA ILE A 660 8.47 25.96 -28.57
C ILE A 660 9.53 25.24 -29.43
N PRO A 661 9.38 25.24 -30.77
CA PRO A 661 8.26 25.75 -31.56
C PRO A 661 7.01 24.87 -31.43
N ASP A 662 5.86 25.48 -31.16
CA ASP A 662 4.56 24.81 -31.23
C ASP A 662 4.43 24.15 -32.61
N LYS A 663 4.16 22.84 -32.62
CA LYS A 663 3.94 22.00 -33.82
C LYS A 663 5.18 21.51 -34.57
N GLN A 664 6.40 21.67 -34.05
CA GLN A 664 7.59 21.07 -34.69
C GLN A 664 7.44 19.54 -34.87
N ILE A 665 6.86 18.86 -33.88
CA ILE A 665 6.63 17.41 -33.91
C ILE A 665 5.68 16.98 -35.03
N GLU A 666 4.83 17.86 -35.56
CA GLU A 666 3.84 17.49 -36.58
C GLU A 666 4.49 17.19 -37.94
N ASN A 667 5.67 17.75 -38.21
CA ASN A 667 6.34 17.66 -39.51
C ASN A 667 7.84 17.34 -39.40
N GLY A 668 8.37 17.17 -38.19
CA GLY A 668 9.78 16.84 -37.97
C GLY A 668 10.06 16.35 -36.55
N ILE A 669 11.33 16.36 -36.18
CA ILE A 669 11.83 15.97 -34.86
C ILE A 669 11.64 17.13 -33.89
N ALA A 670 11.09 16.88 -32.69
CA ALA A 670 10.86 17.89 -31.66
C ALA A 670 11.76 17.72 -30.42
N ILE A 671 11.93 18.80 -29.68
CA ILE A 671 12.71 18.81 -28.44
C ILE A 671 11.88 18.18 -27.31
N PRO A 672 12.43 17.24 -26.50
CA PRO A 672 11.75 16.73 -25.31
C PRO A 672 11.62 17.79 -24.19
N LYS A 673 10.58 17.66 -23.37
CA LYS A 673 10.21 18.62 -22.32
C LYS A 673 11.08 18.49 -21.07
N ASN A 674 11.34 17.27 -20.64
CA ASN A 674 12.01 16.92 -19.38
C ASN A 674 13.46 16.45 -19.58
N TYR A 675 13.92 16.37 -20.84
CA TYR A 675 15.27 15.96 -21.18
C TYR A 675 16.03 17.04 -21.95
N GLN A 676 17.34 17.13 -21.71
CA GLN A 676 18.24 18.04 -22.41
C GLN A 676 19.23 17.27 -23.27
N GLY A 677 19.17 17.45 -24.59
CA GLY A 677 20.09 16.81 -25.53
C GLY A 677 21.43 17.54 -25.58
N VAL A 678 22.55 16.82 -25.47
CA VAL A 678 23.91 17.38 -25.47
C VAL A 678 24.92 16.46 -26.15
N ASN A 679 26.05 17.02 -26.61
CA ASN A 679 27.17 16.22 -27.11
C ASN A 679 27.94 15.53 -25.97
N GLY A 680 28.50 14.35 -26.25
CA GLY A 680 29.39 13.66 -25.32
C GLY A 680 30.65 14.47 -25.03
N GLY A 681 31.08 14.50 -23.77
CA GLY A 681 32.20 15.32 -23.30
C GLY A 681 31.93 16.84 -23.22
N SER A 682 30.67 17.26 -23.34
CA SER A 682 30.27 18.67 -23.20
C SER A 682 30.40 19.17 -21.75
N GLY A 683 30.38 20.49 -21.56
CA GLY A 683 30.37 21.17 -20.27
C GLY A 683 29.07 21.00 -19.46
N TYR A 684 28.23 20.02 -19.81
CA TYR A 684 27.10 19.51 -19.01
C TYR A 684 27.42 18.18 -18.34
N VAL A 685 28.35 17.41 -18.90
CA VAL A 685 28.73 16.07 -18.42
C VAL A 685 30.16 16.03 -17.88
N VAL A 686 31.07 16.83 -18.43
CA VAL A 686 32.47 16.90 -18.00
C VAL A 686 32.81 18.28 -17.46
N ALA A 687 33.43 18.32 -16.28
CA ALA A 687 33.94 19.54 -15.70
C ALA A 687 34.98 20.19 -16.62
N GLY A 688 34.71 21.43 -17.06
CA GLY A 688 35.61 22.18 -17.95
C GLY A 688 35.42 21.93 -19.45
N GLY A 689 34.39 21.16 -19.86
CA GLY A 689 34.05 20.97 -21.27
C GLY A 689 33.76 22.28 -22.00
N GLU A 690 34.31 22.43 -23.22
CA GLU A 690 34.19 23.66 -24.03
C GLU A 690 32.81 23.80 -24.70
N ASP A 691 32.21 22.68 -25.13
CA ASP A 691 30.89 22.65 -25.74
C ASP A 691 29.79 22.84 -24.69
N LYS A 692 28.85 23.76 -24.95
CA LYS A 692 27.72 24.08 -24.06
C LYS A 692 26.42 24.19 -24.86
N GLU A 693 26.39 23.65 -26.08
CA GLU A 693 25.18 23.63 -26.89
C GLU A 693 24.20 22.58 -26.37
N VAL A 694 22.94 22.98 -26.21
CA VAL A 694 21.84 22.10 -25.77
C VAL A 694 20.80 22.05 -26.88
N ASN A 695 20.32 20.85 -27.19
CA ASN A 695 19.32 20.59 -28.23
C ASN A 695 19.74 21.12 -29.62
N GLY A 696 21.04 21.24 -29.88
CA GLY A 696 21.59 21.75 -31.13
C GLY A 696 21.59 20.75 -32.28
N TYR A 697 21.36 19.47 -31.99
CA TYR A 697 21.49 18.41 -32.99
C TYR A 697 20.17 18.11 -33.69
N GLN A 698 20.05 18.58 -34.94
CA GLN A 698 18.83 18.50 -35.76
C GLN A 698 18.32 17.07 -36.08
N TYR A 699 19.14 16.05 -35.88
CA TYR A 699 18.79 14.64 -36.14
C TYR A 699 18.50 13.85 -34.86
N ALA A 700 18.28 14.55 -33.75
CA ALA A 700 17.93 13.95 -32.48
C ALA A 700 16.72 14.65 -31.84
N GLY A 701 15.80 13.86 -31.27
CA GLY A 701 14.62 14.33 -30.55
C GLY A 701 13.41 13.42 -30.69
N LEU A 702 12.26 13.89 -30.25
CA LEU A 702 11.00 13.16 -30.27
C LEU A 702 10.37 13.15 -31.66
N ILE A 703 9.84 11.99 -32.04
CA ILE A 703 8.95 11.79 -33.20
C ILE A 703 7.68 11.11 -32.71
N ASN A 704 6.55 11.27 -33.40
CA ASN A 704 5.29 10.68 -32.95
C ASN A 704 4.53 9.99 -34.10
N LYS A 705 4.06 8.77 -33.84
CA LYS A 705 3.31 7.92 -34.77
C LYS A 705 2.08 8.62 -35.35
N LYS A 706 1.40 9.45 -34.54
CA LYS A 706 0.26 10.29 -34.95
C LYS A 706 0.57 11.13 -36.19
N TYR A 707 1.83 11.51 -36.40
CA TYR A 707 2.27 12.36 -37.51
C TYR A 707 3.05 11.60 -38.59
N ALA A 708 3.04 10.25 -38.59
CA ALA A 708 3.71 9.43 -39.61
C ALA A 708 3.34 9.86 -41.04
N ALA A 709 2.04 10.07 -41.31
CA ALA A 709 1.57 10.53 -42.61
C ALA A 709 2.14 11.89 -43.02
N ASN A 710 2.33 12.81 -42.07
CA ASN A 710 2.97 14.11 -42.33
C ASN A 710 4.47 13.94 -42.61
N TYR A 711 5.16 13.11 -41.83
CA TYR A 711 6.58 12.82 -42.07
C TYR A 711 6.80 12.19 -43.45
N ARG A 712 5.92 11.30 -43.91
CA ARG A 712 5.95 10.76 -45.27
C ARG A 712 5.78 11.86 -46.31
N LYS A 713 4.80 12.76 -46.15
CA LYS A 713 4.60 13.88 -47.10
C LYS A 713 5.83 14.78 -47.21
N GLU A 714 6.53 15.01 -46.10
CA GLU A 714 7.81 15.74 -46.11
C GLU A 714 8.92 14.93 -46.79
N TYR A 715 9.01 13.62 -46.52
CA TYR A 715 9.94 12.69 -47.19
C TYR A 715 9.75 12.68 -48.72
N GLU A 716 8.51 12.65 -49.21
CA GLU A 716 8.16 12.64 -50.64
C GLU A 716 8.63 13.90 -51.40
N LYS A 717 8.94 15.00 -50.69
CA LYS A 717 9.56 16.19 -51.30
C LYS A 717 11.00 15.94 -51.75
N GLY A 718 11.62 14.85 -51.28
CA GLY A 718 12.95 14.41 -51.72
C GLY A 718 14.11 15.21 -51.14
N ASP A 719 13.92 15.91 -50.02
CA ASP A 719 15.01 16.61 -49.33
C ASP A 719 15.95 15.60 -48.65
N ALA A 720 17.16 15.46 -49.19
CA ALA A 720 18.19 14.56 -48.66
C ALA A 720 18.67 14.92 -47.24
N THR A 721 18.34 16.12 -46.74
CA THR A 721 18.65 16.56 -45.37
C THR A 721 17.53 16.22 -44.38
N TYR A 722 16.36 15.80 -44.84
CA TYR A 722 15.27 15.40 -43.94
C TYR A 722 15.60 14.09 -43.20
N TRP A 723 15.31 14.04 -41.90
CA TRP A 723 15.69 12.92 -41.03
C TRP A 723 15.19 11.56 -41.54
N LEU A 724 13.96 11.50 -42.06
CA LEU A 724 13.36 10.26 -42.55
C LEU A 724 14.05 9.75 -43.82
N ASN A 725 14.55 10.65 -44.68
CA ASN A 725 15.34 10.26 -45.86
C ASN A 725 16.65 9.57 -45.46
N LYS A 726 17.33 10.12 -44.47
CA LYS A 726 18.58 9.57 -43.93
C LYS A 726 18.35 8.25 -43.20
N MET A 727 17.33 8.19 -42.35
CA MET A 727 16.99 7.01 -41.59
C MET A 727 16.53 5.86 -42.50
N ALA A 728 15.65 6.11 -43.46
CA ALA A 728 15.20 5.08 -44.41
C ALA A 728 16.37 4.48 -45.21
N ALA A 729 17.34 5.31 -45.61
CA ALA A 729 18.54 4.85 -46.30
C ALA A 729 19.45 3.99 -45.40
N ALA A 730 19.67 4.42 -44.14
CA ALA A 730 20.47 3.68 -43.17
C ALA A 730 19.83 2.33 -42.78
N ALA A 731 18.52 2.31 -42.55
CA ALA A 731 17.76 1.11 -42.23
C ALA A 731 17.42 0.23 -43.45
N GLN A 732 17.72 0.69 -44.67
CA GLN A 732 17.41 0.00 -45.93
C GLN A 732 15.91 -0.33 -46.11
N ILE A 733 15.02 0.58 -45.71
CA ILE A 733 13.56 0.38 -45.80
C ILE A 733 12.90 1.31 -46.83
N ALA A 734 11.73 0.90 -47.33
CA ALA A 734 10.88 1.74 -48.17
C ALA A 734 9.78 2.42 -47.34
N ILE A 735 9.49 3.69 -47.63
CA ILE A 735 8.39 4.44 -47.01
C ILE A 735 7.11 4.24 -47.84
N ASP A 736 6.11 3.56 -47.29
CA ASP A 736 4.88 3.20 -47.98
C ASP A 736 3.71 4.18 -47.72
N ALA A 737 2.72 4.16 -48.61
CA ALA A 737 1.55 5.03 -48.58
C ALA A 737 0.52 4.66 -47.49
N GLU A 738 0.69 3.53 -46.79
CA GLU A 738 -0.17 3.07 -45.70
C GLU A 738 0.47 3.33 -44.31
N ASP A 739 1.61 4.03 -44.28
CA ASP A 739 2.39 4.35 -43.07
C ASP A 739 2.91 3.13 -42.29
N LYS A 740 2.96 1.94 -42.92
CA LYS A 740 3.46 0.70 -42.30
C LYS A 740 4.97 0.76 -41.97
N TRP A 741 5.70 1.63 -42.66
CA TRP A 741 7.11 1.94 -42.43
C TRP A 741 7.39 2.31 -40.98
N TRP A 742 6.43 2.95 -40.28
CA TRP A 742 6.59 3.30 -38.87
C TRP A 742 6.84 2.06 -38.02
N ASN A 743 5.97 1.05 -38.15
CA ASN A 743 6.09 -0.18 -37.37
C ASN A 743 7.35 -0.97 -37.74
N THR A 744 7.84 -0.85 -38.99
CA THR A 744 9.11 -1.49 -39.40
C THR A 744 10.31 -0.84 -38.72
N LEU A 745 10.35 0.49 -38.58
CA LEU A 745 11.45 1.18 -37.91
C LEU A 745 11.36 1.13 -36.38
N PHE A 746 10.15 1.35 -35.85
CA PHE A 746 9.94 1.70 -34.44
C PHE A 746 9.05 0.70 -33.70
N GLY A 747 8.57 -0.35 -34.36
CA GLY A 747 7.68 -1.34 -33.73
C GLY A 747 6.38 -0.70 -33.23
N THR A 748 6.05 -0.94 -31.98
CA THR A 748 4.83 -0.41 -31.33
C THR A 748 5.03 0.95 -30.67
N ALA A 749 6.23 1.54 -30.73
CA ALA A 749 6.53 2.81 -30.08
C ALA A 749 5.62 3.93 -30.63
N THR A 750 4.99 4.71 -29.73
CA THR A 750 4.07 5.79 -30.08
C THR A 750 4.82 7.12 -30.23
N GLN A 751 5.67 7.46 -29.26
CA GLN A 751 6.51 8.67 -29.29
C GLN A 751 7.93 8.38 -28.78
N PRO A 752 8.75 7.68 -29.60
CA PRO A 752 10.12 7.39 -29.23
C PRO A 752 11.03 8.62 -29.34
N LEU A 753 12.14 8.56 -28.62
CA LEU A 753 13.27 9.47 -28.75
C LEU A 753 14.28 8.90 -29.74
N LEU A 754 14.52 9.61 -30.84
CA LEU A 754 15.46 9.22 -31.90
C LEU A 754 16.79 9.96 -31.75
N VAL A 755 17.90 9.26 -32.01
CA VAL A 755 19.21 9.86 -32.32
C VAL A 755 19.76 9.19 -33.57
N TYR A 756 19.76 9.91 -34.70
CA TYR A 756 20.42 9.48 -35.93
C TYR A 756 21.79 10.13 -36.05
N SER A 757 22.84 9.36 -36.33
CA SER A 757 24.23 9.84 -36.46
C SER A 757 24.58 10.10 -37.92
N ASP A 758 24.57 11.37 -38.34
CA ASP A 758 24.92 11.78 -39.73
C ASP A 758 26.44 11.89 -39.97
N GLU A 759 27.21 11.81 -38.88
CA GLU A 759 28.66 11.73 -38.80
C GLU A 759 29.06 10.94 -37.54
N ALA A 760 30.34 10.64 -37.37
CA ALA A 760 30.80 9.95 -36.17
C ALA A 760 30.62 10.84 -34.93
N LYS A 761 29.64 10.51 -34.07
CA LYS A 761 29.19 11.39 -32.97
C LYS A 761 28.76 10.60 -31.73
N SER A 762 28.93 11.23 -30.56
CA SER A 762 28.24 10.83 -29.34
C SER A 762 27.26 11.93 -28.94
N TYR A 763 26.01 11.57 -28.72
CA TYR A 763 24.94 12.50 -28.36
C TYR A 763 23.92 11.79 -27.47
N GLY A 764 23.49 12.44 -26.39
CA GLY A 764 22.57 11.86 -25.43
C GLY A 764 21.68 12.89 -24.76
N TYR A 765 20.81 12.40 -23.90
CA TYR A 765 19.77 13.17 -23.23
C TYR A 765 19.88 13.02 -21.73
N ILE A 766 19.97 14.17 -21.05
CA ILE A 766 20.06 14.27 -19.59
C ILE A 766 18.67 14.53 -19.03
N GLY A 767 18.16 13.64 -18.19
CA GLY A 767 16.87 13.79 -17.50
C GLY A 767 16.96 14.63 -16.22
N SER A 768 15.82 14.82 -15.56
CA SER A 768 15.74 15.45 -14.23
C SER A 768 16.18 14.49 -13.12
N SER A 769 16.68 15.06 -12.01
CA SER A 769 16.96 14.31 -10.78
C SER A 769 15.66 13.76 -10.16
N GLN A 770 15.76 12.57 -9.59
CA GLN A 770 14.72 11.81 -8.89
C GLN A 770 15.30 11.27 -7.59
N THR A 771 14.45 11.11 -6.57
CA THR A 771 14.82 10.57 -5.26
C THR A 771 14.04 9.29 -5.00
N VAL A 772 14.73 8.24 -4.56
CA VAL A 772 14.12 7.03 -3.99
C VAL A 772 14.37 7.08 -2.50
N SER A 773 13.31 7.18 -1.71
CA SER A 773 13.38 7.25 -0.25
C SER A 773 13.97 5.97 0.36
N SER A 774 14.63 6.09 1.51
CA SER A 774 15.21 4.98 2.27
C SER A 774 14.21 3.84 2.48
N GLY A 775 14.67 2.60 2.27
CA GLY A 775 13.88 1.38 2.39
C GLY A 775 12.83 1.16 1.29
N ALA A 776 12.75 2.04 0.28
CA ALA A 776 11.82 1.90 -0.84
C ALA A 776 12.45 1.14 -2.02
N TYR A 777 11.58 0.63 -2.89
CA TYR A 777 11.96 0.02 -4.16
C TYR A 777 11.67 0.98 -5.32
N ALA A 778 12.50 0.92 -6.36
CA ALA A 778 12.31 1.65 -7.60
C ALA A 778 12.60 0.77 -8.81
N THR A 779 11.99 1.10 -9.93
CA THR A 779 12.28 0.44 -11.21
C THR A 779 12.35 1.44 -12.33
N VAL A 780 13.45 1.38 -13.08
CA VAL A 780 13.69 2.21 -14.26
C VAL A 780 13.82 1.28 -15.44
N SER A 781 12.90 1.38 -16.42
CA SER A 781 12.95 0.55 -17.62
C SER A 781 12.86 1.38 -18.89
N VAL A 782 13.73 1.07 -19.85
CA VAL A 782 13.82 1.74 -21.14
C VAL A 782 13.96 0.68 -22.23
N LYS A 783 13.13 0.79 -23.26
CA LYS A 783 13.30 0.01 -24.49
C LYS A 783 14.27 0.72 -25.41
N VAL A 784 15.18 -0.04 -26.01
CA VAL A 784 16.26 0.50 -26.83
C VAL A 784 16.35 -0.27 -28.13
N LYS A 785 16.52 0.44 -29.26
CA LYS A 785 16.85 -0.15 -30.56
C LYS A 785 18.12 0.49 -31.08
N VAL A 786 19.09 -0.34 -31.47
CA VAL A 786 20.43 0.12 -31.88
C VAL A 786 20.78 -0.49 -33.23
N SER A 787 21.09 0.33 -34.24
CA SER A 787 21.52 -0.18 -35.54
C SER A 787 22.87 -0.91 -35.46
N ALA A 788 23.11 -1.89 -36.33
CA ALA A 788 24.40 -2.58 -36.43
C ALA A 788 25.58 -1.59 -36.50
N GLY A 789 26.63 -1.85 -35.73
CA GLY A 789 27.82 -0.98 -35.61
C GLY A 789 27.71 0.20 -34.65
N ALA A 790 26.54 0.47 -34.06
CA ALA A 790 26.34 1.48 -33.03
C ALA A 790 26.21 0.86 -31.62
N LYS A 791 26.37 1.70 -30.60
CA LYS A 791 26.15 1.37 -29.18
C LYS A 791 25.23 2.38 -28.52
N ALA A 792 24.38 1.93 -27.62
CA ALA A 792 23.61 2.79 -26.73
C ALA A 792 24.04 2.58 -25.29
N TYR A 793 24.04 3.66 -24.51
CA TYR A 793 24.38 3.62 -23.09
C TYR A 793 23.24 4.21 -22.27
N LEU A 794 22.94 3.58 -21.14
CA LEU A 794 21.95 4.02 -20.18
C LEU A 794 22.65 4.16 -18.83
N TYR A 795 22.55 5.33 -18.22
CA TYR A 795 23.18 5.62 -16.94
C TYR A 795 22.13 6.07 -15.93
N LEU A 796 22.25 5.61 -14.70
CA LEU A 796 21.74 6.33 -13.54
C LEU A 796 22.89 7.15 -12.99
N ILE A 797 22.82 8.48 -13.11
CA ILE A 797 23.86 9.39 -12.63
C ILE A 797 23.49 9.90 -11.24
N ASP A 798 24.43 9.83 -10.29
CA ASP A 798 24.22 10.39 -8.95
C ASP A 798 23.95 11.89 -9.04
N THR A 799 23.12 12.44 -8.17
CA THR A 799 22.77 13.87 -8.18
C THR A 799 22.90 14.52 -6.80
N SER A 800 23.62 13.87 -5.88
CA SER A 800 23.73 14.30 -4.49
C SER A 800 24.58 15.57 -4.28
N GLU A 801 25.69 15.79 -4.99
CA GLU A 801 26.60 16.92 -4.72
C GLU A 801 26.74 17.94 -5.86
N ASN A 802 26.71 17.52 -7.13
CA ASN A 802 27.01 18.35 -8.30
C ASN A 802 26.24 17.92 -9.59
N LYS A 803 26.44 18.65 -10.70
CA LYS A 803 25.75 18.36 -11.99
C LYS A 803 26.53 17.46 -12.97
N TYR A 804 27.83 17.30 -12.75
CA TYR A 804 28.75 16.47 -13.54
C TYR A 804 28.96 15.06 -12.98
N GLU A 805 28.28 14.73 -11.89
CA GLU A 805 28.48 13.54 -11.07
C GLU A 805 28.70 12.24 -11.84
N ASP A 806 29.38 11.35 -11.13
CA ASP A 806 29.67 10.01 -11.58
C ASP A 806 28.40 9.14 -11.63
N THR A 807 28.53 7.97 -12.26
CA THR A 807 27.42 7.02 -12.32
C THR A 807 27.10 6.55 -10.91
N LEU A 808 25.82 6.53 -10.54
CA LEU A 808 25.36 5.93 -9.29
C LEU A 808 25.92 4.51 -9.23
N SER A 809 26.49 4.15 -8.09
CA SER A 809 27.21 2.89 -7.97
C SER A 809 26.79 2.09 -6.74
N PHE A 810 27.11 0.80 -6.78
CA PHE A 810 27.00 -0.10 -5.65
C PHE A 810 28.39 -0.60 -5.27
N THR A 811 28.73 -0.47 -3.99
CA THR A 811 30.03 -0.84 -3.43
C THR A 811 29.88 -1.70 -2.19
N THR A 812 30.76 -2.68 -2.02
CA THR A 812 30.90 -3.46 -0.78
C THR A 812 32.27 -3.21 -0.15
N PRO A 813 32.45 -3.49 1.16
CA PRO A 813 33.76 -3.35 1.80
C PRO A 813 34.84 -4.19 1.11
N LYS A 814 36.08 -3.69 1.11
CA LYS A 814 37.22 -4.34 0.45
C LYS A 814 37.48 -5.75 0.96
N TYR A 815 37.40 -5.92 2.28
CA TYR A 815 37.44 -7.22 2.94
C TYR A 815 36.19 -7.40 3.78
N SER A 816 35.60 -8.59 3.73
CA SER A 816 34.57 -8.99 4.66
C SER A 816 34.97 -10.30 5.35
N TYR A 817 34.63 -10.41 6.62
CA TYR A 817 34.95 -11.57 7.45
C TYR A 817 33.69 -12.21 8.02
N TRP A 818 33.82 -13.45 8.50
CA TRP A 818 32.77 -14.07 9.30
C TRP A 818 32.88 -13.60 10.74
N TYR A 819 31.77 -13.17 11.33
CA TYR A 819 31.71 -12.76 12.74
C TYR A 819 30.67 -13.58 13.49
N ASP A 820 30.99 -14.03 14.70
CA ASP A 820 29.97 -14.51 15.63
C ASP A 820 29.28 -13.32 16.33
N ASP A 821 28.24 -13.61 17.13
CA ASP A 821 27.46 -12.60 17.85
C ASP A 821 28.24 -11.83 18.94
N ASP A 822 29.44 -12.31 19.27
CA ASP A 822 30.36 -11.67 20.21
C ASP A 822 31.39 -10.80 19.45
N GLY A 823 31.31 -10.73 18.12
CA GLY A 823 32.21 -9.97 17.27
C GLY A 823 33.54 -10.65 17.00
N ASN A 824 33.70 -11.93 17.33
CA ASN A 824 34.93 -12.68 17.07
C ASN A 824 35.05 -13.03 15.58
N VAL A 825 36.26 -12.92 15.03
CA VAL A 825 36.51 -13.29 13.63
C VAL A 825 36.57 -14.80 13.51
N CYS A 826 35.68 -15.34 12.70
CA CYS A 826 35.51 -16.76 12.43
C CYS A 826 36.17 -17.16 11.11
N SER A 827 36.69 -18.38 11.03
CA SER A 827 37.28 -18.94 9.81
C SER A 827 36.28 -19.67 8.92
N LYS A 828 35.03 -19.80 9.38
CA LYS A 828 33.90 -20.44 8.71
C LYS A 828 32.62 -19.71 9.11
N ASP A 829 31.56 -19.94 8.35
CA ASP A 829 30.22 -19.45 8.66
C ASP A 829 29.76 -19.93 10.05
N PRO A 830 29.55 -19.01 11.02
CA PRO A 830 29.15 -19.36 12.38
C PRO A 830 27.70 -19.87 12.47
N SER A 831 26.91 -19.74 11.40
CA SER A 831 25.57 -20.32 11.31
C SER A 831 25.57 -21.81 10.90
N ASP A 832 26.71 -22.35 10.45
CA ASP A 832 26.84 -23.78 10.11
C ASP A 832 26.69 -24.64 11.37
N LYS A 833 25.85 -25.67 11.31
CA LYS A 833 25.66 -26.66 12.39
C LYS A 833 26.95 -27.41 12.76
N LYS A 834 27.95 -27.42 11.88
CA LYS A 834 29.27 -28.02 12.10
C LYS A 834 30.29 -27.06 12.71
N PHE A 835 29.91 -25.80 12.95
CA PHE A 835 30.80 -24.80 13.53
C PHE A 835 31.16 -25.14 14.99
N ASP A 836 32.45 -25.24 15.29
CA ASP A 836 32.95 -25.39 16.66
C ASP A 836 33.63 -24.10 17.12
N LYS A 837 32.98 -23.38 18.03
CA LYS A 837 33.49 -22.12 18.63
C LYS A 837 34.93 -22.22 19.14
N LYS A 838 35.40 -23.40 19.57
CA LYS A 838 36.76 -23.56 20.10
C LYS A 838 37.84 -23.61 19.02
N THR A 839 37.52 -24.08 17.82
CA THR A 839 38.51 -24.33 16.76
C THR A 839 38.27 -23.53 15.49
N ASP A 840 37.03 -23.10 15.25
CA ASP A 840 36.64 -22.37 14.04
C ASP A 840 36.63 -20.85 14.25
N VAL A 841 36.66 -20.35 15.50
CA VAL A 841 36.99 -18.93 15.81
C VAL A 841 38.49 -18.72 15.60
N ALA A 842 38.86 -17.83 14.68
CA ALA A 842 40.25 -17.53 14.33
C ALA A 842 40.86 -16.46 15.24
N PHE A 843 40.08 -15.41 15.56
CA PHE A 843 40.51 -14.33 16.46
C PHE A 843 39.40 -13.97 17.44
N TYR A 844 39.75 -13.82 18.72
CA TYR A 844 38.84 -13.30 19.74
C TYR A 844 38.94 -11.78 19.80
N LEU A 845 37.79 -11.11 19.87
CA LEU A 845 37.73 -9.68 20.15
C LEU A 845 38.04 -9.45 21.64
N ASN A 846 39.08 -8.67 21.93
CA ASN A 846 39.45 -8.35 23.31
C ASN A 846 38.53 -7.26 23.85
N ASP A 847 37.80 -7.57 24.92
CA ASP A 847 36.83 -6.70 25.59
C ASP A 847 37.46 -5.45 26.23
N LYS A 848 38.76 -5.49 26.55
CA LYS A 848 39.46 -4.38 27.18
C LYS A 848 39.91 -3.31 26.22
N ASN A 849 40.50 -3.70 25.09
CA ASN A 849 41.14 -2.77 24.15
C ASN A 849 40.54 -2.77 22.74
N GLY A 850 39.55 -3.62 22.46
CA GLY A 850 38.84 -3.70 21.18
C GLY A 850 39.68 -4.25 20.02
N LEU A 851 40.83 -4.88 20.28
CA LEU A 851 41.70 -5.47 19.26
C LEU A 851 41.52 -6.99 19.19
N TYR A 852 41.86 -7.57 18.04
CA TYR A 852 41.74 -9.01 17.80
C TYR A 852 43.02 -9.78 18.19
N GLU A 853 42.85 -10.89 18.91
CA GLU A 853 43.91 -11.80 19.33
C GLU A 853 43.73 -13.21 18.75
N ALA A 854 44.80 -13.81 18.23
CA ALA A 854 44.73 -15.10 17.53
C ALA A 854 44.40 -16.27 18.47
N ASN A 855 43.45 -17.11 18.07
CA ASN A 855 43.12 -18.35 18.77
C ASN A 855 44.15 -19.45 18.46
N ALA A 856 44.92 -19.85 19.47
CA ALA A 856 45.93 -20.92 19.33
C ALA A 856 45.37 -22.31 18.94
N LYS A 857 44.05 -22.51 19.03
CA LYS A 857 43.37 -23.75 18.63
C LYS A 857 42.84 -23.74 17.19
N TRP A 858 42.86 -22.58 16.53
CA TRP A 858 42.48 -22.48 15.12
C TRP A 858 43.55 -23.13 14.23
N SER A 859 43.11 -23.88 13.22
CA SER A 859 44.02 -24.61 12.32
C SER A 859 44.94 -23.70 11.49
N GLY A 860 44.54 -22.45 11.27
CA GLY A 860 45.34 -21.43 10.58
C GLY A 860 46.33 -20.68 11.49
N TYR A 861 46.35 -20.98 12.80
CA TYR A 861 47.25 -20.32 13.74
C TYR A 861 48.73 -20.58 13.41
N LYS A 862 49.52 -19.50 13.46
CA LYS A 862 50.98 -19.56 13.37
C LYS A 862 51.59 -18.98 14.64
N ALA A 863 52.70 -19.56 15.11
CA ALA A 863 53.37 -19.10 16.33
C ALA A 863 53.77 -17.62 16.30
N GLU A 864 54.02 -17.06 15.11
CA GLU A 864 54.32 -15.64 14.89
C GLU A 864 53.13 -14.69 15.09
N MET A 865 51.91 -15.22 15.25
CA MET A 865 50.70 -14.47 15.58
C MET A 865 50.55 -14.24 17.09
N ALA A 866 51.27 -15.01 17.92
CA ALA A 866 51.19 -14.92 19.37
C ALA A 866 51.60 -13.52 19.87
N GLY A 867 50.78 -12.91 20.72
CA GLY A 867 51.06 -11.61 21.33
C GLY A 867 51.04 -10.43 20.37
N LYS A 868 50.48 -10.59 19.16
CA LYS A 868 50.18 -9.50 18.22
C LYS A 868 48.70 -9.15 18.26
N TYR A 869 48.40 -7.88 18.02
CA TYR A 869 47.05 -7.37 17.88
C TYR A 869 46.68 -7.16 16.41
N TYR A 870 45.43 -7.47 16.07
CA TYR A 870 44.87 -7.33 14.72
C TYR A 870 43.65 -6.41 14.69
N ALA A 871 43.38 -5.80 13.54
CA ALA A 871 42.19 -4.99 13.28
C ALA A 871 41.85 -4.99 11.77
N ASN A 872 40.59 -4.64 11.43
CA ASN A 872 40.15 -4.53 10.04
C ASN A 872 40.57 -3.18 9.43
N LEU A 873 41.86 -2.99 9.18
CA LEU A 873 42.39 -1.68 8.76
C LEU A 873 42.13 -1.41 7.27
N SER A 874 41.96 -2.47 6.46
CA SER A 874 41.86 -2.38 5.01
C SER A 874 40.57 -1.76 4.48
N ASN A 875 39.51 -1.68 5.30
CA ASN A 875 38.21 -1.10 4.90
C ASN A 875 38.11 0.41 5.16
N TYR A 876 39.08 1.02 5.84
CA TYR A 876 39.11 2.47 6.05
C TYR A 876 39.79 3.18 4.88
N GLU A 877 39.25 4.34 4.50
CA GLU A 877 39.94 5.29 3.64
C GLU A 877 41.20 5.85 4.33
N LYS A 878 42.12 6.38 3.55
CA LYS A 878 43.39 6.94 4.03
C LYS A 878 43.57 8.37 3.57
N ASP A 879 44.09 9.21 4.45
CA ASP A 879 44.56 10.54 4.08
C ASP A 879 45.91 10.48 3.32
N ASP A 880 46.36 11.63 2.81
CA ASP A 880 47.66 11.76 2.12
C ASP A 880 48.87 11.36 2.99
N ALA A 881 48.71 11.36 4.31
CA ALA A 881 49.74 10.97 5.27
C ALA A 881 49.69 9.49 5.67
N GLY A 882 48.68 8.74 5.21
CA GLY A 882 48.46 7.33 5.50
C GLY A 882 47.65 7.04 6.77
N ASN A 883 47.10 8.05 7.45
CA ASN A 883 46.19 7.86 8.58
C ASN A 883 44.82 7.38 8.09
N LEU A 884 44.16 6.55 8.90
CA LEU A 884 42.81 6.08 8.58
C LEU A 884 41.78 7.18 8.84
N ILE A 885 40.92 7.42 7.87
CA ILE A 885 39.80 8.36 7.96
C ILE A 885 38.65 7.64 8.66
N VAL A 886 38.22 8.17 9.80
CA VAL A 886 37.16 7.55 10.64
C VAL A 886 35.81 8.26 10.53
N LYS A 887 35.80 9.49 10.01
CA LYS A 887 34.62 10.20 9.50
C LYS A 887 35.04 11.36 8.62
N ARG A 888 34.07 12.03 8.01
CA ARG A 888 34.24 13.35 7.41
C ARG A 888 33.47 14.39 8.22
N ASP A 889 33.95 15.63 8.25
CA ASP A 889 33.20 16.74 8.84
C ASP A 889 32.08 17.21 7.90
N SER A 890 31.27 18.18 8.35
CA SER A 890 30.16 18.75 7.56
C SER A 890 30.59 19.40 6.25
N ASP A 891 31.88 19.71 6.10
CA ASP A 891 32.47 20.31 4.91
C ASP A 891 33.18 19.25 4.04
N GLY A 892 33.03 17.96 4.36
CA GLY A 892 33.60 16.83 3.63
C GLY A 892 35.08 16.55 3.91
N ASN A 893 35.72 17.28 4.83
CA ASN A 893 37.14 17.09 5.13
C ASN A 893 37.35 15.81 5.97
N PRO A 894 38.43 15.04 5.69
CA PRO A 894 38.75 13.84 6.44
C PRO A 894 39.08 14.15 7.89
N VAL A 895 38.44 13.43 8.80
CA VAL A 895 38.72 13.47 10.23
C VAL A 895 39.33 12.13 10.63
N ASN A 896 40.60 12.17 11.04
CA ASN A 896 41.41 10.98 11.33
C ASN A 896 41.48 10.67 12.83
N SER A 897 40.56 11.24 13.60
CA SER A 897 40.41 10.99 15.04
C SER A 897 39.06 11.53 15.51
N TYR A 898 38.29 10.75 16.27
CA TYR A 898 37.26 11.36 17.10
C TYR A 898 37.96 11.99 18.31
N GLY A 899 37.82 13.30 18.45
CA GLY A 899 38.59 14.09 19.39
C GLY A 899 38.25 13.76 20.84
N TYR A 900 38.95 12.77 21.41
CA TYR A 900 39.08 12.61 22.85
C TYR A 900 39.80 13.84 23.41
N ASP A 901 39.02 14.77 23.93
CA ASP A 901 39.50 15.97 24.62
C ASP A 901 39.33 15.70 26.11
N GLU A 902 40.45 15.52 26.81
CA GLU A 902 40.46 15.27 28.26
C GLU A 902 39.78 16.39 29.09
N SER A 903 39.46 17.53 28.46
CA SER A 903 38.85 18.71 29.08
C SER A 903 37.37 18.93 28.73
N LYS A 904 36.74 18.11 27.89
CA LYS A 904 35.33 18.27 27.48
C LYS A 904 34.51 17.01 27.70
N TRP A 905 33.43 17.14 28.47
CA TRP A 905 32.36 16.12 28.55
C TRP A 905 31.71 15.97 27.18
N LYS A 906 31.61 14.74 26.64
CA LYS A 906 30.86 14.43 25.42
C LYS A 906 29.92 13.24 25.68
N HIS A 907 28.62 13.50 25.73
CA HIS A 907 27.58 12.49 26.00
C HIS A 907 27.33 11.50 24.82
N ASP A 908 27.97 11.71 23.67
CA ASP A 908 27.51 11.14 22.42
C ASP A 908 28.05 9.72 22.13
N GLY A 909 28.96 9.18 22.96
CA GLY A 909 29.45 7.80 22.80
C GLY A 909 30.28 7.54 21.54
N ASN A 910 30.89 8.58 20.97
CA ASN A 910 31.75 8.51 19.79
C ASN A 910 33.25 8.37 20.13
N ASP A 911 33.59 7.85 21.32
CA ASP A 911 34.95 7.82 21.87
C ASP A 911 35.82 6.67 21.33
N GLY A 912 35.70 6.42 20.02
CA GLY A 912 36.55 5.50 19.29
C GLY A 912 37.85 6.14 18.81
N ILE A 913 38.98 5.44 18.98
CA ILE A 913 40.28 5.89 18.47
C ILE A 913 40.53 5.38 17.05
N ALA A 914 40.91 6.29 16.14
CA ALA A 914 41.51 5.95 14.85
C ALA A 914 42.93 5.39 15.02
N PHE A 915 43.31 4.43 14.18
CA PHE A 915 44.68 3.89 14.17
C PHE A 915 45.66 4.92 13.61
N TYR A 916 46.84 5.04 14.24
CA TYR A 916 47.86 6.04 13.89
C TYR A 916 48.93 5.45 12.98
N TYR A 917 49.22 6.12 11.87
CA TYR A 917 50.24 5.66 10.92
C TYR A 917 51.60 6.34 11.16
N LYS A 918 52.64 5.53 11.32
CA LYS A 918 54.02 6.00 11.46
C LYS A 918 55.02 4.93 11.02
N ASP A 919 56.10 5.36 10.36
CA ASP A 919 57.21 4.49 9.95
C ASP A 919 56.79 3.25 9.14
N GLY A 920 55.71 3.37 8.34
CA GLY A 920 55.20 2.26 7.53
C GLY A 920 54.25 1.31 8.26
N LYS A 921 53.88 1.60 9.51
CA LYS A 921 53.10 0.72 10.40
C LYS A 921 51.92 1.46 11.03
N TYR A 922 50.92 0.69 11.48
CA TYR A 922 49.76 1.21 12.20
C TYR A 922 49.87 0.91 13.69
N TYR A 923 49.43 1.85 14.51
CA TYR A 923 49.49 1.79 15.97
C TYR A 923 48.13 2.10 16.59
N ALA A 924 47.82 1.41 17.69
CA ALA A 924 46.56 1.57 18.41
C ALA A 924 46.43 2.93 19.15
N TYR A 925 47.55 3.60 19.44
CA TYR A 925 47.59 4.83 20.24
C TYR A 925 48.55 5.86 19.63
N SER A 926 48.31 7.14 19.90
CA SER A 926 49.09 8.29 19.37
C SER A 926 50.54 8.33 19.85
N ASN A 927 50.87 7.63 20.93
CA ASN A 927 52.25 7.46 21.41
C ASN A 927 53.03 6.39 20.62
N HIS A 928 52.40 5.68 19.68
CA HIS A 928 52.98 4.65 18.83
C HIS A 928 53.63 3.47 19.57
N THR A 929 53.10 3.07 20.74
CA THR A 929 53.69 1.97 21.55
C THR A 929 53.09 0.59 21.30
N VAL A 930 51.88 0.51 20.72
CA VAL A 930 51.18 -0.76 20.44
C VAL A 930 50.94 -0.86 18.94
N GLU A 931 51.76 -1.67 18.28
CA GLU A 931 51.66 -1.94 16.84
C GLU A 931 50.46 -2.87 16.56
N VAL A 932 49.69 -2.55 15.51
CA VAL A 932 48.51 -3.29 15.08
C VAL A 932 48.74 -3.82 13.67
N THR A 933 48.41 -5.09 13.46
CA THR A 933 48.50 -5.75 12.17
C THR A 933 47.14 -5.76 11.51
N ASP A 934 47.06 -5.60 10.19
CA ASP A 934 45.80 -5.71 9.47
C ASP A 934 45.33 -7.17 9.38
N LEU A 935 44.03 -7.44 9.59
CA LEU A 935 43.43 -8.76 9.39
C LEU A 935 43.62 -9.28 7.95
N SER A 936 43.71 -8.38 6.97
CA SER A 936 43.97 -8.75 5.56
C SER A 936 45.32 -9.43 5.35
N SER A 937 46.28 -9.26 6.28
CA SER A 937 47.57 -9.96 6.25
C SER A 937 47.47 -11.46 6.54
N VAL A 938 46.34 -11.94 7.06
CA VAL A 938 46.11 -13.34 7.40
C VAL A 938 45.53 -14.07 6.20
N SER A 939 46.41 -14.76 5.47
CA SER A 939 46.03 -15.52 4.26
C SER A 939 44.88 -16.50 4.51
N GLY A 940 43.82 -16.39 3.70
CA GLY A 940 42.67 -17.31 3.70
C GLY A 940 41.64 -17.05 4.82
N LEU A 941 41.74 -15.93 5.54
CA LEU A 941 40.78 -15.56 6.59
C LEU A 941 39.53 -14.84 6.04
N ALA A 942 39.72 -13.98 5.04
CA ALA A 942 38.62 -13.20 4.47
C ALA A 942 37.59 -14.12 3.82
N ARG A 943 36.31 -13.83 4.08
CA ARG A 943 35.17 -14.46 3.40
C ARG A 943 35.10 -13.97 1.96
N TYR A 944 35.15 -12.65 1.78
CA TYR A 944 35.21 -11.99 0.49
C TYR A 944 36.39 -11.04 0.44
N THR A 945 37.08 -11.05 -0.69
CA THR A 945 38.08 -10.05 -1.05
C THR A 945 37.58 -9.35 -2.30
N ASN A 946 36.98 -8.18 -2.13
CA ASN A 946 36.58 -7.35 -3.24
C ASN A 946 37.84 -6.59 -3.70
N ALA A 947 38.17 -6.67 -4.98
CA ALA A 947 39.33 -5.96 -5.50
C ALA A 947 39.15 -4.45 -5.28
N GLU A 948 40.24 -3.72 -5.01
CA GLU A 948 40.20 -2.25 -5.01
C GLU A 948 39.56 -1.77 -6.33
N GLY A 949 38.45 -1.04 -6.24
CA GLY A 949 37.74 -0.50 -7.41
C GLY A 949 36.65 -1.38 -8.04
N THR A 950 36.11 -2.41 -7.36
CA THR A 950 34.89 -3.11 -7.84
C THR A 950 33.62 -2.32 -7.55
N GLU A 951 33.62 -1.06 -7.96
CA GLU A 951 32.45 -0.21 -8.01
C GLU A 951 31.54 -0.71 -9.14
N ARG A 952 30.33 -1.14 -8.79
CA ARG A 952 29.34 -1.60 -9.77
C ARG A 952 28.51 -0.39 -10.19
N ASN A 953 28.94 0.27 -11.25
CA ASN A 953 28.22 1.40 -11.82
C ASN A 953 26.87 0.95 -12.40
N LEU A 954 25.80 1.66 -12.07
CA LEU A 954 24.47 1.43 -12.60
C LEU A 954 24.39 1.99 -14.02
N MET A 955 25.00 1.25 -14.93
CA MET A 955 25.11 1.54 -16.35
C MET A 955 24.91 0.27 -17.18
N MET A 956 24.17 0.40 -18.28
CA MET A 956 23.96 -0.68 -19.25
C MET A 956 24.43 -0.26 -20.63
N VAL A 957 25.01 -1.19 -21.38
CA VAL A 957 25.45 -1.00 -22.76
C VAL A 957 24.69 -1.94 -23.68
N VAL A 958 24.11 -1.40 -24.75
CA VAL A 958 23.45 -2.17 -25.79
C VAL A 958 24.27 -2.07 -27.08
N ASP A 959 24.82 -3.19 -27.56
CA ASP A 959 25.57 -3.25 -28.82
C ASP A 959 24.66 -3.66 -30.00
N GLY A 960 24.59 -2.79 -31.02
CA GLY A 960 23.80 -3.04 -32.22
C GLY A 960 24.26 -4.25 -33.03
N ASN A 961 25.52 -4.68 -32.90
CA ASN A 961 26.03 -5.89 -33.55
C ASN A 961 25.55 -7.17 -32.87
N GLU A 962 25.27 -7.12 -31.57
CA GLU A 962 24.79 -8.26 -30.78
C GLU A 962 23.28 -8.41 -30.86
N THR A 963 22.58 -7.28 -30.95
CA THR A 963 21.11 -7.23 -31.00
C THR A 963 20.54 -7.35 -32.42
N ASP A 964 21.39 -7.30 -33.46
CA ASP A 964 20.99 -7.33 -34.89
C ASP A 964 19.92 -6.29 -35.26
N GLY A 965 19.91 -5.15 -34.56
CA GLY A 965 18.92 -4.10 -34.78
C GLY A 965 17.56 -4.34 -34.14
N GLU A 966 17.38 -5.37 -33.32
CA GLU A 966 16.13 -5.65 -32.60
C GLU A 966 15.92 -4.72 -31.40
N TRP A 967 14.66 -4.62 -30.94
CA TRP A 967 14.36 -3.93 -29.69
C TRP A 967 14.81 -4.76 -28.49
N VAL A 968 15.42 -4.11 -27.52
CA VAL A 968 15.81 -4.68 -26.22
C VAL A 968 15.15 -3.92 -25.09
N THR A 969 15.00 -4.54 -23.92
CA THR A 969 14.51 -3.86 -22.71
C THR A 969 15.61 -3.84 -21.65
N CYS A 970 15.97 -2.64 -21.20
CA CYS A 970 16.98 -2.39 -20.17
C CYS A 970 16.27 -1.97 -18.88
N THR A 971 16.44 -2.75 -17.79
CA THR A 971 15.71 -2.52 -16.53
C THR A 971 16.64 -2.52 -15.32
N PHE A 972 16.61 -1.43 -14.56
CA PHE A 972 17.20 -1.31 -13.24
C PHE A 972 16.13 -1.54 -12.18
N TYR A 973 16.35 -2.52 -11.30
CA TYR A 973 15.59 -2.73 -10.07
C TYR A 973 16.45 -2.30 -8.89
N ILE A 974 15.94 -1.36 -8.09
CA ILE A 974 16.68 -0.75 -6.99
C ILE A 974 15.89 -0.99 -5.70
N HIS A 975 16.55 -1.49 -4.67
CA HIS A 975 16.06 -1.50 -3.29
C HIS A 975 17.03 -0.67 -2.46
N THR A 976 16.53 0.43 -1.86
CA THR A 976 17.35 1.33 -1.06
C THR A 976 17.52 0.80 0.37
N GLY A 977 18.65 1.13 1.00
CA GLY A 977 18.89 0.83 2.42
C GLY A 977 18.36 1.95 3.30
N ASN A 978 19.06 2.24 4.41
CA ASN A 978 18.68 3.31 5.34
C ASN A 978 19.00 4.73 4.84
N ALA A 979 19.43 4.89 3.59
CA ALA A 979 19.71 6.17 2.96
C ALA A 979 18.94 6.34 1.65
N ASP A 980 18.50 7.57 1.39
CA ASP A 980 17.87 7.95 0.14
C ASP A 980 18.87 7.87 -1.02
N LYS A 981 18.37 7.57 -2.23
CA LYS A 981 19.16 7.59 -3.48
C LYS A 981 18.67 8.66 -4.43
N ASN A 982 19.53 9.60 -4.77
CA ASN A 982 19.25 10.68 -5.71
C ASN A 982 19.94 10.41 -7.04
N TYR A 983 19.18 10.17 -8.10
CA TYR A 983 19.74 9.93 -9.43
C TYR A 983 18.95 10.61 -10.55
N ARG A 984 19.57 10.76 -11.72
CA ARG A 984 18.86 11.06 -12.98
C ARG A 984 19.14 9.98 -14.01
N LEU A 985 18.15 9.69 -14.86
CA LEU A 985 18.34 8.82 -16.02
C LEU A 985 18.99 9.63 -17.16
N GLU A 986 20.07 9.09 -17.73
CA GLU A 986 20.62 9.57 -18.99
C GLU A 986 20.63 8.45 -20.04
N VAL A 987 20.28 8.79 -21.28
CA VAL A 987 20.28 7.86 -22.42
C VAL A 987 21.15 8.41 -23.55
N TRP A 988 22.01 7.58 -24.13
CA TRP A 988 23.08 8.03 -25.03
C TRP A 988 23.23 7.15 -26.27
N SER A 989 23.45 7.81 -27.42
CA SER A 989 23.97 7.20 -28.65
C SER A 989 25.48 7.45 -28.66
N GLY A 990 26.27 6.41 -28.39
CA GLY A 990 27.66 6.56 -27.94
C GLY A 990 27.74 6.74 -26.42
N ASP A 991 28.92 7.03 -25.89
CA ASP A 991 29.13 7.21 -24.45
C ASP A 991 28.97 8.67 -23.99
N ARG A 992 28.70 8.86 -22.70
CA ARG A 992 28.59 10.18 -22.06
C ARG A 992 29.84 11.05 -22.23
N GLU A 993 31.03 10.44 -22.18
CA GLU A 993 32.33 11.13 -22.23
C GLU A 993 32.76 11.50 -23.66
N GLY A 994 32.07 11.00 -24.68
CA GLY A 994 32.39 11.24 -26.09
C GLY A 994 33.62 10.47 -26.60
N THR A 995 34.08 9.46 -25.86
CA THR A 995 35.20 8.58 -26.26
C THR A 995 34.74 7.47 -27.22
N VAL A 996 33.50 7.02 -27.09
CA VAL A 996 32.81 6.07 -27.95
C VAL A 996 31.78 6.82 -28.78
N LYS A 997 32.11 7.04 -30.05
CA LYS A 997 31.24 7.72 -31.01
C LYS A 997 30.61 6.71 -31.94
N ASN A 998 29.29 6.79 -32.09
CA ASN A 998 28.59 5.98 -33.07
C ASN A 998 28.94 6.41 -34.48
N PRO A 999 29.12 5.46 -35.42
CA PRO A 999 29.57 5.76 -36.76
C PRO A 999 28.53 6.56 -37.55
N LYS A 1000 28.97 7.14 -38.66
CA LYS A 1000 28.07 7.76 -39.62
C LYS A 1000 27.07 6.73 -40.16
N ASP A 1001 25.85 7.19 -40.43
CA ASP A 1001 24.73 6.43 -40.99
C ASP A 1001 24.20 5.34 -40.03
N SER A 1002 24.32 5.56 -38.72
CA SER A 1002 23.77 4.70 -37.66
C SER A 1002 22.64 5.40 -36.88
N TYR A 1003 21.88 4.65 -36.09
CA TYR A 1003 20.81 5.21 -35.26
C TYR A 1003 20.63 4.47 -33.93
N VAL A 1004 20.13 5.21 -32.94
CA VAL A 1004 19.64 4.70 -31.66
C VAL A 1004 18.25 5.25 -31.41
N VAL A 1005 17.35 4.41 -30.91
CA VAL A 1005 15.98 4.79 -30.57
C VAL A 1005 15.68 4.34 -29.15
N PHE A 1006 15.10 5.22 -28.35
CA PHE A 1006 14.64 4.95 -26.98
C PHE A 1006 13.12 5.07 -26.89
N ASP A 1007 12.48 4.15 -26.18
CA ASP A 1007 11.04 4.15 -25.92
C ASP A 1007 10.79 3.79 -24.45
N ALA A 1008 9.77 4.39 -23.84
CA ALA A 1008 9.45 4.12 -22.44
C ALA A 1008 8.43 2.99 -22.34
N ASN A 1009 8.70 2.03 -21.45
CA ASN A 1009 7.74 0.99 -21.10
C ASN A 1009 7.78 0.84 -19.58
N SER A 1010 6.92 1.58 -18.89
CA SER A 1010 6.82 1.63 -17.44
C SER A 1010 6.51 0.25 -16.84
N PRO A 1011 7.40 -0.34 -16.02
CA PRO A 1011 7.04 -1.48 -15.20
C PRO A 1011 6.31 -1.00 -13.93
N SER A 1012 5.35 -1.80 -13.50
CA SER A 1012 4.57 -1.65 -12.27
C SER A 1012 5.47 -1.54 -11.04
N ALA A 1013 5.02 -0.85 -9.99
CA ALA A 1013 5.70 -0.79 -8.69
C ALA A 1013 6.05 -2.20 -8.15
N VAL A 1014 7.29 -2.39 -7.68
CA VAL A 1014 7.93 -3.72 -7.50
C VAL A 1014 8.02 -4.18 -6.04
N ASP A 1015 7.33 -3.53 -5.10
CA ASP A 1015 7.46 -3.84 -3.66
C ASP A 1015 7.17 -5.31 -3.31
N SER A 1016 6.28 -5.98 -4.03
CA SER A 1016 5.89 -7.37 -3.71
C SER A 1016 6.63 -8.46 -4.50
N THR A 1017 7.37 -8.11 -5.56
CA THR A 1017 7.96 -9.10 -6.49
C THR A 1017 9.48 -9.03 -6.64
N TYR A 1018 10.18 -8.04 -6.05
CA TYR A 1018 11.64 -7.87 -6.21
C TYR A 1018 12.43 -9.16 -5.95
N ALA A 1019 12.22 -9.80 -4.79
CA ALA A 1019 12.91 -11.04 -4.44
C ALA A 1019 12.53 -12.21 -5.35
N ASP A 1020 11.28 -12.27 -5.81
CA ASP A 1020 10.83 -13.30 -6.74
C ASP A 1020 11.47 -13.12 -8.13
N LEU A 1021 11.61 -11.87 -8.61
CA LEU A 1021 12.31 -11.53 -9.86
C LEU A 1021 13.80 -11.85 -9.81
N VAL A 1022 14.46 -11.57 -8.68
CA VAL A 1022 15.86 -11.97 -8.46
C VAL A 1022 15.97 -13.50 -8.53
N ASN A 1023 15.11 -14.22 -7.79
CA ASN A 1023 15.13 -15.69 -7.78
C ASN A 1023 14.86 -16.29 -9.17
N GLU A 1024 13.90 -15.76 -9.92
CA GLU A 1024 13.59 -16.20 -11.29
C GLU A 1024 14.80 -16.00 -12.21
N THR A 1025 15.46 -14.85 -12.12
CA THR A 1025 16.67 -14.55 -12.91
C THR A 1025 17.81 -15.51 -12.57
N VAL A 1026 18.03 -15.79 -11.28
CA VAL A 1026 19.04 -16.75 -10.81
C VAL A 1026 18.72 -18.16 -11.32
N GLU A 1027 17.48 -18.62 -11.19
CA GLU A 1027 17.06 -19.93 -11.69
C GLU A 1027 17.25 -20.03 -13.22
N MET A 1028 16.97 -18.96 -13.96
CA MET A 1028 17.18 -18.90 -15.40
C MET A 1028 18.66 -19.08 -15.77
N ILE A 1029 19.56 -18.33 -15.11
CA ILE A 1029 21.01 -18.43 -15.34
C ILE A 1029 21.51 -19.83 -15.00
N LYS A 1030 21.10 -20.37 -13.86
CA LYS A 1030 21.48 -21.71 -13.42
C LYS A 1030 21.03 -22.79 -14.41
N ASN A 1031 19.78 -22.73 -14.85
CA ASN A 1031 19.22 -23.69 -15.79
C ASN A 1031 19.90 -23.60 -17.16
N ALA A 1032 20.26 -22.40 -17.62
CA ALA A 1032 20.98 -22.20 -18.88
C ALA A 1032 22.39 -22.80 -18.86
N ASN A 1033 23.03 -22.87 -17.68
CA ASN A 1033 24.39 -23.35 -17.51
C ASN A 1033 24.51 -24.73 -16.82
N ASP A 1034 23.39 -25.35 -16.45
CA ASP A 1034 23.33 -26.58 -15.64
C ASP A 1034 24.12 -26.46 -14.30
N TRP A 1035 23.93 -25.35 -13.60
CA TRP A 1035 24.66 -25.03 -12.36
C TRP A 1035 23.86 -25.29 -11.08
N THR A 1036 24.54 -25.75 -10.03
CA THR A 1036 24.07 -25.72 -8.64
C THR A 1036 24.12 -24.29 -8.05
N ASP A 1037 23.56 -24.08 -6.85
CA ASP A 1037 23.67 -22.78 -6.15
C ASP A 1037 25.13 -22.38 -5.90
N ASP A 1038 25.95 -23.33 -5.44
CA ASP A 1038 27.38 -23.10 -5.20
C ASP A 1038 28.10 -22.73 -6.51
N GLN A 1039 27.80 -23.43 -7.60
CA GLN A 1039 28.39 -23.14 -8.90
C GLN A 1039 27.95 -21.78 -9.46
N PHE A 1040 26.70 -21.37 -9.26
CA PHE A 1040 26.25 -20.04 -9.66
C PHE A 1040 27.00 -18.95 -8.89
N LYS A 1041 27.08 -19.10 -7.57
CA LYS A 1041 27.79 -18.17 -6.69
C LYS A 1041 29.29 -18.07 -7.01
N GLU A 1042 29.92 -19.18 -7.38
CA GLU A 1042 31.35 -19.22 -7.70
C GLU A 1042 31.70 -18.80 -9.14
N ASN A 1043 30.82 -19.09 -10.11
CA ASN A 1043 31.16 -18.97 -11.54
C ASN A 1043 30.48 -17.82 -12.27
N TYR A 1044 29.41 -17.21 -11.72
CA TYR A 1044 28.77 -16.07 -12.36
C TYR A 1044 29.48 -14.76 -11.99
N GLY A 1045 30.12 -14.10 -12.96
CA GLY A 1045 30.98 -12.93 -12.69
C GLY A 1045 30.24 -11.66 -12.26
N ASP A 1046 28.94 -11.59 -12.54
CA ASP A 1046 28.10 -10.41 -12.34
C ASP A 1046 27.03 -10.60 -11.26
N VAL A 1047 27.32 -11.43 -10.25
CA VAL A 1047 26.56 -11.50 -9.00
C VAL A 1047 27.44 -11.13 -7.82
N THR A 1048 26.87 -10.42 -6.84
CA THR A 1048 27.53 -10.13 -5.55
C THR A 1048 26.64 -10.59 -4.41
N TYR A 1049 27.14 -11.57 -3.65
CA TYR A 1049 26.53 -11.98 -2.40
C TYR A 1049 27.15 -11.20 -1.24
N TYR A 1050 26.32 -10.63 -0.39
CA TYR A 1050 26.79 -9.91 0.79
C TYR A 1050 25.85 -10.10 1.97
N ALA A 1051 26.40 -9.96 3.17
CA ALA A 1051 25.65 -9.87 4.42
C ALA A 1051 26.24 -8.70 5.19
N TYR A 1052 25.40 -7.76 5.62
CA TYR A 1052 25.88 -6.63 6.40
C TYR A 1052 26.62 -7.09 7.65
N SER A 1053 27.77 -6.49 7.92
CA SER A 1053 28.47 -6.61 9.20
C SER A 1053 28.92 -5.24 9.65
N PHE A 1054 28.45 -4.81 10.82
CA PHE A 1054 28.93 -3.55 11.43
C PHE A 1054 30.44 -3.57 11.61
N PHE A 1055 31.03 -4.70 12.01
CA PHE A 1055 32.49 -4.86 12.19
C PHE A 1055 33.32 -4.71 10.90
N ASP A 1056 32.68 -4.84 9.73
CA ASP A 1056 33.31 -4.57 8.43
C ASP A 1056 33.15 -3.11 7.98
N SER A 1057 32.24 -2.36 8.61
CA SER A 1057 31.96 -0.95 8.30
C SER A 1057 33.10 -0.04 8.78
N ALA A 1058 33.39 0.99 8.00
CA ALA A 1058 34.29 2.07 8.42
C ALA A 1058 33.72 2.87 9.61
N GLU A 1059 32.40 2.78 9.86
CA GLU A 1059 31.73 3.38 11.02
C GLU A 1059 31.93 2.58 12.31
N PHE A 1060 32.35 1.32 12.23
CA PHE A 1060 32.68 0.58 13.45
C PHE A 1060 33.95 1.14 14.06
N LEU A 1061 33.84 1.61 15.30
CA LEU A 1061 34.95 2.17 16.03
C LEU A 1061 35.40 1.23 17.15
N ARG A 1062 36.72 1.18 17.37
CA ARG A 1062 37.32 0.40 18.44
C ARG A 1062 36.92 0.96 19.82
N TYR A 1063 36.25 0.13 20.62
CA TYR A 1063 36.03 0.41 22.03
C TYR A 1063 37.22 -0.05 22.88
N ASP A 1064 37.72 0.83 23.75
CA ASP A 1064 38.81 0.53 24.68
C ASP A 1064 38.42 1.02 26.08
N SER A 1065 38.07 0.08 26.96
CA SER A 1065 37.65 0.36 28.33
C SER A 1065 38.72 1.07 29.17
N THR A 1066 39.99 1.07 28.76
CA THR A 1066 41.03 1.84 29.47
C THR A 1066 40.98 3.33 29.15
N LEU A 1067 40.25 3.70 28.10
CA LEU A 1067 40.05 5.07 27.63
C LEU A 1067 38.64 5.59 27.96
N ASP A 1068 37.71 4.70 28.29
CA ASP A 1068 36.37 5.00 28.82
C ASP A 1068 36.44 5.48 30.28
N LYS A 1069 36.92 6.72 30.48
CA LYS A 1069 37.06 7.32 31.82
C LYS A 1069 35.72 7.58 32.50
N ASP A 1070 34.64 7.67 31.72
CA ASP A 1070 33.31 8.03 32.18
C ASP A 1070 32.41 6.78 32.38
N GLU A 1071 32.98 5.57 32.22
CA GLU A 1071 32.32 4.27 32.40
C GLU A 1071 31.01 4.14 31.58
N VAL A 1072 30.96 4.77 30.41
CA VAL A 1072 29.80 4.78 29.51
C VAL A 1072 29.57 3.40 28.89
N GLY A 1073 30.62 2.59 28.78
CA GLY A 1073 30.57 1.26 28.20
C GLY A 1073 30.52 1.26 26.67
N ASN A 1074 30.67 0.06 26.09
CA ASN A 1074 30.45 -0.12 24.66
C ASN A 1074 28.95 0.02 24.36
N LYS A 1075 28.57 1.03 23.54
CA LYS A 1075 27.18 1.28 23.18
C LYS A 1075 26.65 0.39 22.04
N TYR A 1076 27.41 -0.55 21.51
CA TYR A 1076 26.94 -1.41 20.40
C TYR A 1076 26.87 -2.88 20.82
N THR A 1077 26.56 -3.16 22.08
CA THR A 1077 26.50 -4.53 22.62
C THR A 1077 25.24 -5.29 22.21
N SER A 1078 24.15 -4.57 21.90
CA SER A 1078 22.93 -5.17 21.36
C SER A 1078 23.08 -5.65 19.92
N TYR A 1079 24.06 -5.14 19.16
CA TYR A 1079 24.33 -5.59 17.80
C TYR A 1079 24.69 -7.08 17.80
N LYS A 1080 24.09 -7.83 16.87
CA LYS A 1080 24.34 -9.26 16.66
C LYS A 1080 24.58 -9.50 15.18
N SER A 1081 25.75 -10.06 14.84
CA SER A 1081 26.06 -10.39 13.44
C SER A 1081 25.07 -11.39 12.85
N SER A 1082 24.46 -12.26 13.68
CA SER A 1082 23.45 -13.23 13.23
C SER A 1082 22.11 -12.61 12.82
N ALA A 1083 21.86 -11.33 13.08
CA ALA A 1083 20.64 -10.64 12.64
C ALA A 1083 20.60 -10.43 11.12
N TYR A 1084 21.75 -10.50 10.43
CA TYR A 1084 21.89 -10.26 9.01
C TYR A 1084 22.32 -11.54 8.30
N SER A 1085 21.54 -11.95 7.29
CA SER A 1085 21.83 -13.13 6.48
C SER A 1085 22.38 -12.74 5.12
N GLU A 1086 23.24 -13.58 4.56
CA GLU A 1086 23.71 -13.41 3.19
C GLU A 1086 22.57 -13.44 2.18
N GLY A 1087 22.63 -12.54 1.19
CA GLY A 1087 21.78 -12.59 0.01
C GLY A 1087 22.46 -11.89 -1.18
N ILE A 1088 21.72 -11.81 -2.29
CA ILE A 1088 22.19 -11.17 -3.52
C ILE A 1088 21.98 -9.66 -3.38
N SER A 1089 23.10 -8.94 -3.27
CA SER A 1089 23.13 -7.48 -3.17
C SER A 1089 23.28 -6.79 -4.52
N TYR A 1090 23.85 -7.49 -5.50
CA TYR A 1090 23.94 -7.05 -6.90
C TYR A 1090 23.80 -8.26 -7.83
N LEU A 1091 23.03 -8.11 -8.91
CA LEU A 1091 22.95 -9.08 -10.00
C LEU A 1091 22.75 -8.35 -11.31
N TYR A 1092 23.60 -8.59 -12.29
CA TYR A 1092 23.42 -8.12 -13.66
C TYR A 1092 23.33 -9.30 -14.61
N TYR A 1093 22.30 -9.28 -15.46
CA TYR A 1093 21.98 -10.37 -16.37
C TYR A 1093 21.75 -9.84 -17.79
N GLU A 1094 22.43 -10.47 -18.74
CA GLU A 1094 22.27 -10.28 -20.18
C GLU A 1094 21.85 -11.61 -20.82
N ASP A 1095 20.73 -11.63 -21.53
CA ASP A 1095 20.26 -12.83 -22.24
C ASP A 1095 20.94 -12.98 -23.61
N GLU A 1096 22.16 -13.53 -23.62
CA GLU A 1096 22.93 -13.70 -24.87
C GLU A 1096 22.44 -14.85 -25.78
N GLN A 1097 21.64 -15.79 -25.26
CA GLN A 1097 21.48 -17.11 -25.92
C GLN A 1097 20.04 -17.49 -26.31
N THR A 1098 18.99 -16.77 -25.88
CA THR A 1098 17.67 -17.42 -25.92
C THR A 1098 16.49 -16.67 -26.59
N ALA A 1099 16.45 -15.34 -26.82
CA ALA A 1099 15.46 -14.76 -27.77
C ALA A 1099 16.07 -13.87 -28.83
N LYS A 1100 15.98 -14.36 -30.07
CA LYS A 1100 16.21 -13.57 -31.28
C LYS A 1100 15.30 -12.34 -31.45
N ASN A 1101 14.31 -12.11 -30.59
CA ASN A 1101 13.30 -11.04 -30.80
C ASN A 1101 13.05 -10.12 -29.59
N ASN A 1102 13.74 -10.28 -28.44
CA ASN A 1102 13.68 -9.32 -27.32
C ASN A 1102 14.79 -9.61 -26.27
N PRO A 1103 16.05 -9.22 -26.51
CA PRO A 1103 17.11 -9.29 -25.50
C PRO A 1103 16.71 -8.50 -24.24
N LEU A 1104 16.92 -9.11 -23.07
CA LEU A 1104 16.65 -8.47 -21.78
C LEU A 1104 17.98 -8.15 -21.09
N TYR A 1105 18.16 -6.89 -20.72
CA TYR A 1105 19.23 -6.42 -19.85
C TYR A 1105 18.61 -6.06 -18.50
N THR A 1106 19.00 -6.76 -17.43
CA THR A 1106 18.41 -6.56 -16.11
C THR A 1106 19.49 -6.40 -15.05
N MET A 1107 19.38 -5.36 -14.24
CA MET A 1107 20.25 -5.11 -13.09
C MET A 1107 19.41 -5.02 -11.82
N PHE A 1108 19.77 -5.80 -10.81
CA PHE A 1108 19.23 -5.73 -9.46
C PHE A 1108 20.28 -5.18 -8.52
N VAL A 1109 19.92 -4.17 -7.73
CA VAL A 1109 20.80 -3.54 -6.74
C VAL A 1109 20.04 -3.39 -5.44
N ASP A 1110 20.56 -3.99 -4.36
CA ASP A 1110 19.96 -3.96 -3.04
C ASP A 1110 20.94 -3.35 -2.02
N TYR A 1111 20.76 -2.05 -1.79
CA TYR A 1111 21.54 -1.26 -0.84
C TYR A 1111 21.26 -1.63 0.62
N SER A 1112 20.17 -2.35 0.93
CA SER A 1112 19.88 -2.77 2.32
C SER A 1112 20.92 -3.75 2.87
N TYR A 1113 21.75 -4.34 2.01
CA TYR A 1113 22.87 -5.19 2.42
C TYR A 1113 24.11 -4.40 2.85
N THR A 1114 24.26 -3.13 2.44
CA THR A 1114 25.45 -2.32 2.69
C THR A 1114 25.16 -1.06 3.52
N GLU A 1115 23.94 -0.54 3.43
CA GLU A 1115 23.51 0.71 4.06
C GLU A 1115 22.55 0.42 5.20
N VAL A 1116 23.13 0.04 6.33
CA VAL A 1116 22.40 -0.28 7.56
C VAL A 1116 22.88 0.61 8.67
N THR A 1117 21.95 1.34 9.28
CA THR A 1117 22.23 2.14 10.48
C THR A 1117 22.18 1.23 11.71
N VAL A 1118 23.27 1.23 12.48
CA VAL A 1118 23.32 0.54 13.78
C VAL A 1118 23.18 1.58 14.88
N THR A 1119 22.05 1.53 15.59
CA THR A 1119 21.77 2.47 16.69
C THR A 1119 22.57 2.09 17.92
N ALA A 1120 23.11 3.09 18.61
CA ALA A 1120 23.72 2.92 19.92
C ALA A 1120 22.67 2.52 20.98
N ASP A 1121 23.06 1.62 21.88
CA ASP A 1121 22.34 1.21 23.06
C ASP A 1121 22.02 2.43 23.94
N SER A 1122 20.76 2.57 24.34
CA SER A 1122 20.31 3.64 25.22
C SER A 1122 21.01 3.55 26.58
N THR A 1123 21.62 4.65 27.03
CA THR A 1123 22.31 4.73 28.32
C THR A 1123 21.38 5.03 29.50
N GLU A 1124 20.05 5.03 29.30
CA GLU A 1124 19.09 5.25 30.38
C GLU A 1124 18.94 3.99 31.23
N SER A 1125 19.76 3.90 32.28
CA SER A 1125 19.36 3.15 33.46
C SER A 1125 18.15 3.87 34.07
N GLY A 1126 16.99 3.20 34.12
CA GLY A 1126 15.84 3.66 34.88
C GLY A 1126 16.25 3.98 36.32
N GLY A 1127 16.34 5.26 36.61
CA GLY A 1127 16.68 5.82 37.91
C GLY A 1127 15.95 7.14 38.03
N ASP A 1128 14.81 7.07 38.70
CA ASP A 1128 14.09 8.21 39.25
C ASP A 1128 15.01 8.90 40.27
N ASP A 1129 15.37 10.16 40.00
CA ASP A 1129 15.81 11.10 41.03
C ASP A 1129 15.43 12.51 40.55
N GLY A 1130 14.31 13.00 41.08
CA GLY A 1130 13.88 14.37 40.93
C GLY A 1130 14.86 15.36 41.56
N ASN A 1131 15.31 16.32 40.77
CA ASN A 1131 15.61 17.67 41.26
C ASN A 1131 15.58 18.65 40.09
N GLU A 1132 14.57 19.52 40.11
CA GLU A 1132 14.47 20.70 39.27
C GLU A 1132 15.37 21.80 39.83
N GLU A 1133 16.24 22.38 39.00
CA GLU A 1133 16.56 23.80 39.07
C GLU A 1133 16.33 24.42 37.69
N GLU A 1134 15.35 25.32 37.64
CA GLU A 1134 14.96 26.08 36.46
C GLU A 1134 16.14 26.88 35.87
N THR A 1135 16.32 26.79 34.55
CA THR A 1135 16.54 27.99 33.73
C THR A 1135 15.80 27.88 32.40
N THR A 1136 14.72 28.64 32.33
CA THR A 1136 13.97 29.12 31.16
C THR A 1136 14.67 29.02 29.80
N ASN A 1137 14.09 28.21 28.89
CA ASN A 1137 13.72 28.64 27.53
C ASN A 1137 12.81 27.58 26.88
N ASP A 1138 11.58 28.01 26.63
CA ASP A 1138 10.51 27.27 25.98
C ASP A 1138 10.83 26.85 24.54
N THR A 1139 9.98 25.93 24.05
CA THR A 1139 9.62 25.63 22.66
C THR A 1139 10.16 24.38 21.96
N ASN A 1140 10.59 23.30 22.62
CA ASN A 1140 10.87 22.03 21.89
C ASN A 1140 10.65 20.68 22.62
N MET A 1141 10.18 20.61 23.87
CA MET A 1141 9.99 19.30 24.54
C MET A 1141 8.76 18.51 24.09
N TRP A 1142 7.72 19.16 23.56
CA TRP A 1142 6.51 18.45 23.08
C TRP A 1142 6.74 17.67 21.78
N LEU A 1143 7.71 18.07 20.95
CA LEU A 1143 8.04 17.37 19.70
C LEU A 1143 8.82 16.06 19.94
N PHE A 1144 9.61 15.97 21.00
CA PHE A 1144 10.39 14.77 21.34
C PHE A 1144 9.54 13.66 21.99
N ILE A 1145 8.50 14.00 22.76
CA ILE A 1145 7.57 13.02 23.33
C ILE A 1145 6.71 12.40 22.22
N SER A 1146 6.28 13.19 21.23
CA SER A 1146 5.58 12.67 20.05
C SER A 1146 6.47 11.81 19.14
N SER A 1147 7.77 12.12 18.99
CA SER A 1147 8.68 11.28 18.18
C SER A 1147 9.04 9.96 18.87
N LEU A 1148 9.09 9.94 20.20
CA LEU A 1148 9.42 8.72 20.97
C LEU A 1148 8.26 7.71 20.96
N VAL A 1149 7.00 8.18 21.03
CA VAL A 1149 5.81 7.32 20.93
C VAL A 1149 5.65 6.76 19.51
N ILE A 1150 5.94 7.55 18.48
CA ILE A 1150 5.93 7.10 17.07
C ILE A 1150 7.08 6.10 16.80
N ALA A 1151 8.27 6.33 17.35
CA ALA A 1151 9.40 5.42 17.22
C ALA A 1151 9.15 4.07 17.93
N ILE A 1152 8.55 4.08 19.12
CA ILE A 1152 8.18 2.86 19.85
C ILE A 1152 7.04 2.11 19.13
N ALA A 1153 6.06 2.83 18.57
CA ALA A 1153 4.99 2.23 17.77
C ALA A 1153 5.52 1.60 16.47
N LEU A 1154 6.50 2.23 15.81
CA LEU A 1154 7.18 1.69 14.63
C LEU A 1154 8.03 0.45 14.96
N ILE A 1155 8.73 0.44 16.10
CA ILE A 1155 9.50 -0.72 16.56
C ILE A 1155 8.57 -1.90 16.90
N ILE A 1156 7.44 -1.66 17.56
CA ILE A 1156 6.43 -2.69 17.85
C ILE A 1156 5.78 -3.19 16.56
N ALA A 1157 5.53 -2.31 15.58
CA ALA A 1157 5.03 -2.68 14.26
C ALA A 1157 6.06 -3.53 13.47
N VAL A 1158 7.35 -3.19 13.52
CA VAL A 1158 8.44 -3.94 12.88
C VAL A 1158 8.64 -5.32 13.54
N VAL A 1159 8.58 -5.41 14.87
CA VAL A 1159 8.64 -6.68 15.61
C VAL A 1159 7.39 -7.52 15.34
N GLY A 1160 6.20 -6.90 15.27
CA GLY A 1160 4.96 -7.55 14.86
C GLY A 1160 5.03 -8.11 13.44
N LEU A 1161 5.60 -7.35 12.49
CA LEU A 1161 5.81 -7.77 11.10
C LEU A 1161 6.86 -8.89 10.98
N LEU A 1162 7.91 -8.91 11.82
CA LEU A 1162 8.91 -9.97 11.87
C LEU A 1162 8.34 -11.28 12.44
N ILE A 1163 7.52 -11.21 13.49
CA ILE A 1163 6.82 -12.36 14.06
C ILE A 1163 5.76 -12.89 13.07
N GLN A 1164 5.05 -12.00 12.38
CA GLN A 1164 4.10 -12.37 11.33
C GLN A 1164 4.80 -12.98 10.10
N LYS A 1165 6.00 -12.50 9.72
CA LYS A 1165 6.86 -13.11 8.67
C LYS A 1165 7.34 -14.51 9.06
N LEU A 1166 7.71 -14.74 10.32
CA LEU A 1166 8.15 -16.06 10.81
C LEU A 1166 7.00 -17.08 10.86
N VAL A 1167 5.82 -16.67 11.31
CA VAL A 1167 4.60 -17.52 11.33
C VAL A 1167 4.08 -17.79 9.90
N LYS A 1168 4.10 -16.78 9.01
CA LYS A 1168 3.79 -16.96 7.58
C LYS A 1168 4.82 -17.87 6.87
N LYS A 1169 6.13 -17.77 7.16
CA LYS A 1169 7.18 -18.67 6.61
C LYS A 1169 6.96 -20.14 7.01
N ALA A 1170 6.51 -20.41 8.24
CA ALA A 1170 6.24 -21.76 8.72
C ALA A 1170 4.98 -22.38 8.08
N HIS A 1171 3.93 -21.58 7.87
CA HIS A 1171 2.71 -22.02 7.19
C HIS A 1171 2.90 -22.15 5.66
N LEU A 1172 3.68 -21.26 5.04
CA LEU A 1172 4.05 -21.32 3.60
C LEU A 1172 4.99 -22.49 3.28
N LYS A 1173 5.91 -22.89 4.16
CA LYS A 1173 6.76 -24.09 3.93
C LYS A 1173 5.93 -25.39 3.83
N LYS A 1174 4.79 -25.45 4.54
CA LYS A 1174 3.88 -26.60 4.54
C LYS A 1174 2.90 -26.59 3.35
N ALA A 1175 2.59 -25.41 2.81
CA ALA A 1175 1.78 -25.24 1.59
C ALA A 1175 2.62 -25.33 0.29
N ARG A 1176 3.86 -24.81 0.27
CA ARG A 1176 4.76 -24.79 -0.90
C ARG A 1176 5.33 -26.16 -1.27
N ALA A 1177 5.37 -27.14 -0.35
CA ALA A 1177 5.70 -28.52 -0.70
C ALA A 1177 4.64 -29.18 -1.63
N GLY A 1178 3.43 -28.61 -1.72
CA GLY A 1178 2.37 -29.08 -2.62
C GLY A 1178 2.18 -28.23 -3.89
N ALA A 1179 2.66 -26.98 -3.91
CA ALA A 1179 2.39 -26.01 -4.99
C ALA A 1179 3.62 -25.71 -5.88
N SER A 1180 4.83 -26.16 -5.53
CA SER A 1180 6.08 -25.88 -6.25
C SER A 1180 6.20 -26.51 -7.64
N ASN A 1181 5.21 -27.26 -8.11
CA ASN A 1181 5.25 -27.95 -9.41
C ASN A 1181 4.39 -27.30 -10.50
N ALA A 1182 3.66 -26.21 -10.24
CA ALA A 1182 2.69 -25.65 -11.21
C ALA A 1182 3.06 -24.27 -11.75
N ALA A 1183 3.70 -23.39 -10.96
CA ALA A 1183 4.02 -22.02 -11.38
C ALA A 1183 5.28 -21.91 -12.28
N SER A 1184 6.21 -22.86 -12.18
CA SER A 1184 7.49 -22.85 -12.92
C SER A 1184 7.41 -23.29 -14.40
N LEU A 1185 6.20 -23.52 -14.93
CA LEU A 1185 6.04 -24.12 -16.26
C LEU A 1185 5.69 -23.11 -17.37
N ASN A 1186 5.15 -21.92 -17.05
CA ASN A 1186 4.73 -20.94 -18.06
C ASN A 1186 5.80 -19.92 -18.46
N ALA A 1187 6.83 -19.69 -17.63
CA ALA A 1187 8.04 -18.97 -18.04
C ALA A 1187 8.99 -19.85 -18.89
N ALA A 1188 8.97 -21.17 -18.69
CA ALA A 1188 9.91 -22.12 -19.28
C ALA A 1188 9.56 -22.65 -20.69
N LYS A 1189 8.46 -22.23 -21.34
CA LYS A 1189 8.01 -22.86 -22.62
C LYS A 1189 8.01 -21.97 -23.88
N ARG A 1190 8.53 -20.75 -23.85
CA ARG A 1190 8.65 -19.92 -25.07
C ARG A 1190 9.90 -20.15 -25.91
N ARG A 1191 10.81 -21.07 -25.55
CA ARG A 1191 12.05 -21.28 -26.32
C ARG A 1191 12.37 -22.77 -26.40
N TYR A 1192 12.31 -23.30 -27.63
CA TYR A 1192 13.09 -24.40 -28.21
C TYR A 1192 12.27 -25.05 -29.33
N ALA A 1193 12.40 -24.50 -30.54
CA ALA A 1193 12.05 -25.20 -31.77
C ALA A 1193 13.22 -25.16 -32.76
N LYS A 1194 13.68 -26.37 -33.13
CA LYS A 1194 14.49 -26.80 -34.30
C LYS A 1194 16.02 -26.66 -34.17
N LYS A 1195 16.87 -27.56 -34.72
CA LYS A 1195 16.75 -28.35 -35.97
C LYS A 1195 17.77 -29.52 -36.04
N GLU A 1196 17.45 -30.52 -36.88
CA GLU A 1196 18.22 -31.71 -37.34
C GLU A 1196 19.62 -31.35 -37.93
N ALA A 1197 20.64 -32.23 -38.10
CA ALA A 1197 20.66 -33.61 -38.61
C ALA A 1197 22.05 -34.32 -38.52
N SER A 1198 22.03 -35.66 -38.69
CA SER A 1198 23.11 -36.60 -39.13
C SER A 1198 24.21 -36.98 -38.09
N GLU A 1199 24.72 -38.21 -37.91
CA GLU A 1199 24.90 -39.40 -38.75
C GLU A 1199 24.82 -40.75 -37.96
N LYS A 1200 24.82 -41.85 -38.72
CA LYS A 1200 24.58 -43.29 -38.40
C LYS A 1200 25.55 -43.97 -37.39
N LYS A 1201 25.04 -44.97 -36.64
CA LYS A 1201 25.41 -46.42 -36.78
C LYS A 1201 24.64 -47.41 -35.87
N GLU A 1202 24.10 -48.43 -36.53
CA GLU A 1202 23.91 -49.86 -36.22
C GLU A 1202 23.58 -50.40 -34.80
N ALA A 1203 22.34 -50.91 -34.70
CA ALA A 1203 21.91 -52.27 -34.31
C ALA A 1203 22.42 -52.95 -33.02
N GLU A 1204 21.48 -53.25 -32.10
CA GLU A 1204 21.20 -54.62 -31.67
C GLU A 1204 19.80 -54.79 -31.03
N GLN A 1205 19.26 -56.01 -31.16
CA GLN A 1205 17.89 -56.43 -30.88
C GLN A 1205 17.61 -56.79 -29.40
N PRO A 1206 16.32 -56.93 -29.00
CA PRO A 1206 15.87 -56.88 -27.61
C PRO A 1206 15.87 -58.24 -26.91
N LYS A 1207 15.90 -58.22 -25.56
CA LYS A 1207 15.36 -59.31 -24.74
C LYS A 1207 14.44 -58.78 -23.64
N LYS A 1208 13.18 -59.23 -23.72
CA LYS A 1208 12.18 -59.29 -22.65
C LYS A 1208 12.38 -60.58 -21.84
N GLU A 1209 12.10 -60.49 -20.54
CA GLU A 1209 11.19 -61.33 -19.71
C GLU A 1209 11.61 -61.15 -18.24
N GLU A 1210 10.80 -60.48 -17.41
CA GLU A 1210 9.66 -61.01 -16.61
C GLU A 1210 10.14 -61.68 -15.28
N PRO A 1211 9.31 -61.82 -14.23
CA PRO A 1211 8.61 -60.77 -13.47
C PRO A 1211 8.65 -61.01 -11.92
N LYS A 1212 8.07 -60.07 -11.15
CA LYS A 1212 7.46 -60.20 -9.80
C LYS A 1212 8.36 -60.39 -8.56
N ASP A 1213 8.05 -59.62 -7.51
CA ASP A 1213 7.26 -60.17 -6.40
C ASP A 1213 6.43 -59.08 -5.68
N ASP A 1214 5.12 -59.33 -5.61
CA ASP A 1214 4.10 -58.45 -5.04
C ASP A 1214 4.02 -58.71 -3.52
N GLY A 1215 5.12 -58.46 -2.80
CA GLY A 1215 5.20 -58.80 -1.38
C GLY A 1215 6.47 -58.42 -0.61
N ASP A 1216 7.39 -57.62 -1.17
CA ASP A 1216 8.62 -57.22 -0.47
C ASP A 1216 8.55 -55.76 0.06
N PRO A 1217 8.55 -55.54 1.38
CA PRO A 1217 8.56 -54.21 1.98
C PRO A 1217 9.95 -53.54 2.02
N TYR A 1218 10.96 -54.05 1.29
CA TYR A 1218 12.29 -53.46 1.17
C TYR A 1218 12.77 -53.27 -0.29
N ASN A 1219 11.85 -53.05 -1.23
CA ASN A 1219 12.17 -52.46 -2.53
C ASN A 1219 12.06 -50.93 -2.43
N ASP A 1220 13.13 -50.30 -1.94
CA ASP A 1220 13.32 -48.83 -2.02
C ASP A 1220 13.63 -48.39 -3.45
#